data_AF-A0A1F5Z4I5-F1
#
_entry.id   AF-A0A1F5Z4I5-F1
#
_cell.length_a   1.000
_cell.length_b   1.000
_cell.length_c   1.000
_cell.angle_alpha   90.00
_cell.angle_beta   90.00
_cell.angle_gamma   90.00
#
_symmetry.space_group_name_H-M   'P 1'
#
loop_
_entity.id
_entity.type
_entity.pdbx_description
1 polymer ?
#
loop_
_entity_poly.entity_id
_entity_poly.type
_entity_poly.pdbx_seq_one_letter_code
_entity_poly.pdbx_strand_id
1 'polypeptide(L)'
;MKDLRAFLYPKSIAVIGASTDPKKVGGILLKNISDSGYTGKVYPVNPNSTNINELKCYANFNELPETPDLAVVAIPAAAVLQILEEIGQKGTKNVVVITAGFKEVADGGTKLEKDLVDLANKYQLNLLGPNCLGFVNTSCPLNLTFGQNVREIGNLRFISQSGAIASALFDYFTSVGLGFSEFITLGNKAVLNENDFLEYFLNDQKSSPIGLYLESIADGQKLLEIAKKLILRAPIFMIKPGKTPAAARAMQSHTGAIAGEDAVLDAALKQAGIIRCTETEDFFDLTRAFSWEMPPKGNKVAIISNAGGPAVITTDAISASGLELATFDEVTMKKLSEVLPRTAGIANPVDVLGDALSERYRQAIDIVMTSGQVDAAIVILTPQVMTEIDKTAQVISEAAKVYHQPILCSFMGSGLIKNGELILDKAKIPTFRFPERAVSCLAKMFAWQVYQTNHAVQTGSDMDEVNPDLDRTKTILDVAKSQNRKYLDNLEANEVLLAGGITAPATKAISNIIEAKDFVETCGQPVVLKLSAPGMLHKTEVGGVITDIWTDDQLTQAWDKLEQKVKQLDENIRPQVKFQIQKQIGMGTEVIVGLKRDPNFGDILLFGAGGTLAELILDRNLFILPASKPEIKEFVQRSKIAKILKGYRGEPPLAIDKLCDLILRFAVIFLQNKDIDEMEINPAIVTVNDAVAVDAKVTLKGLQSTESKGQKFKSATLVYHHLLASRFHQFDFETEEEMTIKPGQYVSVKVAENRINAYSVTHTGSPRHFSLLIDTSPGGVGSKYFESLNLSDKVSLLGPFGIFTYKPNDKVENVVFLATGSGISAVRCMIEEAVKDTSKKLHLYFGLRHENDIFWKDYFEKMQSQYPNFNFKQILSQPTEKYAGLKGHITDFFSRDFPEMANCSAYICGNNGMIEESIKLLMNNGCPKERIYTEKFY
;
A
#
# COMPACT_ATOMS: atom_id res chain seq x y z
N MET A 1 -10.14 23.43 20.14
CA MET A 1 -11.16 22.78 19.28
C MET A 1 -11.87 23.88 18.51
N LYS A 2 -12.01 23.75 17.18
CA LYS A 2 -12.72 24.75 16.37
C LYS A 2 -14.23 24.57 16.56
N ASP A 3 -14.96 25.62 16.89
CA ASP A 3 -16.43 25.55 16.94
C ASP A 3 -17.00 25.67 15.52
N LEU A 4 -17.52 24.55 14.99
CA LEU A 4 -18.10 24.46 13.65
C LEU A 4 -19.63 24.52 13.67
N ARG A 5 -20.27 24.83 14.81
CA ARG A 5 -21.73 24.87 14.89
C ARG A 5 -22.31 25.99 14.03
N ALA A 6 -21.76 27.21 14.15
CA ALA A 6 -22.18 28.34 13.30
C ALA A 6 -21.76 28.17 11.83
N PHE A 7 -20.81 27.29 11.53
CA PHE A 7 -20.42 26.93 10.18
C PHE A 7 -21.49 26.06 9.51
N LEU A 8 -21.94 25.00 10.19
CA LEU A 8 -22.90 24.02 9.63
C LEU A 8 -24.37 24.42 9.87
N TYR A 9 -24.65 25.27 10.85
CA TYR A 9 -25.99 25.78 11.21
C TYR A 9 -25.99 27.33 11.24
N PRO A 10 -25.63 28.01 10.15
CA PRO A 10 -25.57 29.47 10.12
C PRO A 10 -26.99 30.07 10.19
N LYS A 11 -27.13 31.23 10.84
CA LYS A 11 -28.36 32.05 10.81
C LYS A 11 -28.32 33.10 9.70
N SER A 12 -27.13 33.43 9.21
CA SER A 12 -26.93 34.36 8.09
C SER A 12 -25.78 33.92 7.18
N ILE A 13 -25.98 34.02 5.87
CA ILE A 13 -25.03 33.61 4.85
C ILE A 13 -24.80 34.76 3.86
N ALA A 14 -23.55 35.10 3.59
CA ALA A 14 -23.18 35.98 2.48
C ALA A 14 -22.65 35.17 1.30
N VAL A 15 -23.15 35.45 0.09
CA VAL A 15 -22.75 34.77 -1.15
C VAL A 15 -22.00 35.75 -2.03
N ILE A 16 -20.67 35.67 -2.04
CA ILE A 16 -19.77 36.49 -2.84
C ILE A 16 -19.58 35.84 -4.21
N GLY A 17 -19.85 36.62 -5.27
CA GLY A 17 -19.92 36.11 -6.64
C GLY A 17 -21.33 35.68 -7.04
N ALA A 18 -22.33 36.03 -6.22
CA ALA A 18 -23.75 35.89 -6.54
C ALA A 18 -24.05 36.46 -7.93
N SER A 19 -24.99 35.86 -8.66
CA SER A 19 -25.29 36.25 -10.04
C SER A 19 -26.77 36.05 -10.38
N THR A 20 -27.32 36.93 -11.22
CA THR A 20 -28.64 36.74 -11.84
C THR A 20 -28.61 35.67 -12.94
N ASP A 21 -27.45 35.41 -13.53
CA ASP A 21 -27.25 34.29 -14.46
C ASP A 21 -27.26 32.96 -13.71
N PRO A 22 -28.28 32.10 -13.93
CA PRO A 22 -28.43 30.82 -13.23
C PRO A 22 -27.39 29.77 -13.66
N LYS A 23 -26.56 30.04 -14.68
CA LYS A 23 -25.48 29.14 -15.12
C LYS A 23 -24.17 29.38 -14.38
N LYS A 24 -23.99 30.54 -13.74
CA LYS A 24 -22.79 30.83 -12.95
C LYS A 24 -22.89 30.17 -11.58
N VAL A 25 -21.76 29.71 -11.05
CA VAL A 25 -21.67 29.02 -9.74
C VAL A 25 -22.38 29.81 -8.63
N GLY A 26 -22.14 31.12 -8.51
CA GLY A 26 -22.82 31.94 -7.50
C GLY A 26 -24.34 32.07 -7.69
N GLY A 27 -24.85 31.97 -8.92
CA GLY A 27 -26.29 31.91 -9.19
C GLY A 27 -26.89 30.56 -8.80
N ILE A 28 -26.18 29.46 -9.09
CA ILE A 28 -26.59 28.10 -8.69
C ILE A 28 -26.62 27.98 -7.17
N LEU A 29 -25.61 28.52 -6.47
CA LEU A 29 -25.57 28.52 -5.00
C LEU A 29 -26.78 29.21 -4.38
N LEU A 30 -27.14 30.42 -4.87
CA LEU A 30 -28.33 31.12 -4.38
C LEU A 30 -29.61 30.32 -4.63
N LYS A 31 -29.74 29.72 -5.82
CA LYS A 31 -30.87 28.87 -6.16
C LYS A 31 -30.95 27.66 -5.23
N ASN A 32 -29.84 26.97 -4.98
CA ASN A 32 -29.82 25.77 -4.14
C ASN A 32 -30.09 26.09 -2.66
N ILE A 33 -29.60 27.22 -2.13
CA ILE A 33 -29.94 27.69 -0.78
C ILE A 33 -31.45 27.97 -0.65
N SER A 34 -32.05 28.60 -1.67
CA SER A 34 -33.49 28.87 -1.69
C SER A 34 -34.30 27.58 -1.81
N ASP A 35 -33.94 26.71 -2.75
CA ASP A 35 -34.65 25.46 -3.05
C ASP A 35 -34.57 24.43 -1.91
N SER A 36 -33.52 24.50 -1.08
CA SER A 36 -33.40 23.64 0.09
C SER A 36 -34.36 24.02 1.21
N GLY A 37 -34.94 25.23 1.19
CA GLY A 37 -35.84 25.73 2.23
C GLY A 37 -35.11 26.39 3.40
N TYR A 38 -33.91 26.94 3.16
CA TYR A 38 -33.15 27.64 4.19
C TYR A 38 -33.92 28.88 4.68
N THR A 39 -34.07 29.00 6.00
CA THR A 39 -34.88 30.06 6.63
C THR A 39 -34.06 31.21 7.21
N GLY A 40 -32.72 31.11 7.18
CA GLY A 40 -31.84 32.17 7.64
C GLY A 40 -31.71 33.31 6.62
N LYS A 41 -30.99 34.37 7.01
CA LYS A 41 -30.80 35.54 6.15
C LYS A 41 -29.77 35.25 5.06
N VAL A 42 -30.04 35.63 3.82
CA VAL A 42 -29.11 35.47 2.69
C VAL A 42 -28.74 36.84 2.12
N TYR A 43 -27.44 37.11 2.00
CA TYR A 43 -26.89 38.35 1.49
C TYR A 43 -26.10 38.13 0.20
N PRO A 44 -26.69 38.35 -0.98
CA PRO A 44 -25.97 38.32 -2.25
C PRO A 44 -24.98 39.49 -2.35
N VAL A 45 -23.73 39.22 -2.74
CA VAL A 45 -22.70 40.25 -2.98
C VAL A 45 -22.23 40.19 -4.44
N ASN A 46 -22.50 41.27 -5.18
CA ASN A 46 -22.11 41.47 -6.57
C ASN A 46 -22.01 42.97 -6.89
N PRO A 47 -20.87 43.49 -7.37
CA PRO A 47 -20.69 44.92 -7.64
C PRO A 47 -21.57 45.46 -8.78
N ASN A 48 -22.08 44.59 -9.65
CA ASN A 48 -22.82 44.96 -10.87
C ASN A 48 -24.34 44.75 -10.73
N SER A 49 -24.86 44.43 -9.55
CA SER A 49 -26.29 44.15 -9.36
C SER A 49 -26.80 44.77 -8.07
N THR A 50 -27.95 45.43 -8.14
CA THR A 50 -28.62 46.02 -6.96
C THR A 50 -29.60 45.05 -6.29
N ASN A 51 -30.18 44.13 -7.07
CA ASN A 51 -31.04 43.05 -6.60
C ASN A 51 -30.74 41.77 -7.39
N ILE A 52 -30.84 40.61 -6.74
CA ILE A 52 -30.79 39.30 -7.39
C ILE A 52 -32.02 38.53 -6.92
N ASN A 53 -32.92 38.18 -7.85
CA ASN A 53 -34.28 37.73 -7.55
C ASN A 53 -35.00 38.74 -6.62
N GLU A 54 -35.55 38.29 -5.50
CA GLU A 54 -36.21 39.14 -4.51
C GLU A 54 -35.26 39.64 -3.40
N LEU A 55 -33.98 39.28 -3.46
CA LEU A 55 -32.98 39.64 -2.45
C LEU A 55 -32.23 40.91 -2.82
N LYS A 56 -32.11 41.83 -1.85
CA LYS A 56 -31.22 43.00 -1.96
C LYS A 56 -29.77 42.54 -2.11
N CYS A 57 -29.10 43.01 -3.16
CA CYS A 57 -27.70 42.71 -3.42
C CYS A 57 -26.81 43.87 -2.98
N TYR A 58 -25.63 43.55 -2.45
CA TYR A 58 -24.66 44.52 -1.94
C TYR A 58 -23.44 44.56 -2.86
N ALA A 59 -22.85 45.75 -3.06
CA ALA A 59 -21.76 45.91 -4.01
C ALA A 59 -20.44 45.33 -3.48
N ASN A 60 -20.23 45.40 -2.16
CA ASN A 60 -19.07 44.85 -1.47
C ASN A 60 -19.47 44.20 -0.14
N PHE A 61 -18.58 43.38 0.43
CA PHE A 61 -18.85 42.64 1.67
C PHE A 61 -18.93 43.56 2.89
N ASN A 62 -18.19 44.67 2.88
CA ASN A 62 -18.17 45.62 3.99
C ASN A 62 -19.49 46.39 4.15
N GLU A 63 -20.28 46.57 3.09
CA GLU A 63 -21.61 47.19 3.10
C GLU A 63 -22.72 46.34 3.73
N LEU A 64 -22.46 45.07 4.05
CA LEU A 64 -23.46 44.21 4.68
C LEU A 64 -23.93 44.79 6.02
N PRO A 65 -25.24 44.70 6.34
CA PRO A 65 -25.84 45.35 7.50
C PRO A 65 -25.45 44.70 8.84
N GLU A 66 -24.94 43.47 8.80
CA GLU A 66 -24.43 42.72 9.95
C GLU A 66 -23.21 41.88 9.53
N THR A 67 -22.48 41.35 10.50
CA THR A 67 -21.42 40.35 10.26
C THR A 67 -22.10 38.99 10.06
N PRO A 68 -22.04 38.39 8.86
CA PRO A 68 -22.69 37.11 8.62
C PRO A 68 -21.99 35.96 9.37
N ASP A 69 -22.75 34.94 9.75
CA ASP A 69 -22.22 33.73 10.39
C ASP A 69 -21.30 32.95 9.44
N LEU A 70 -21.63 32.94 8.14
CA LEU A 70 -20.93 32.22 7.08
C LEU A 70 -20.77 33.07 5.82
N ALA A 71 -19.58 33.10 5.24
CA ALA A 71 -19.30 33.69 3.93
C ALA A 71 -18.94 32.62 2.90
N VAL A 72 -19.42 32.77 1.66
CA VAL A 72 -19.25 31.81 0.58
C VAL A 72 -18.62 32.53 -0.61
N VAL A 73 -17.46 32.06 -1.06
CA VAL A 73 -16.64 32.75 -2.06
C VAL A 73 -16.60 31.95 -3.36
N ALA A 74 -17.28 32.47 -4.38
CA ALA A 74 -17.37 31.90 -5.73
C ALA A 74 -16.99 32.95 -6.81
N ILE A 75 -15.78 33.52 -6.70
CA ILE A 75 -15.21 34.54 -7.60
C ILE A 75 -13.87 34.05 -8.17
N PRO A 76 -13.26 34.70 -9.19
CA PRO A 76 -11.96 34.27 -9.69
C PRO A 76 -10.85 34.26 -8.61
N ALA A 77 -9.94 33.28 -8.68
CA ALA A 77 -8.88 33.04 -7.68
C ALA A 77 -8.06 34.29 -7.33
N ALA A 78 -7.76 35.12 -8.33
CA ALA A 78 -6.98 36.35 -8.16
C ALA A 78 -7.61 37.36 -7.18
N ALA A 79 -8.93 37.32 -6.97
CA ALA A 79 -9.65 38.22 -6.06
C ALA A 79 -9.92 37.59 -4.68
N VAL A 80 -9.63 36.31 -4.48
CA VAL A 80 -9.99 35.57 -3.26
C VAL A 80 -9.26 36.10 -2.03
N LEU A 81 -7.97 36.42 -2.13
CA LEU A 81 -7.22 36.92 -0.96
C LEU A 81 -7.74 38.26 -0.47
N GLN A 82 -8.06 39.18 -1.39
CA GLN A 82 -8.61 40.49 -1.04
C GLN A 82 -9.95 40.32 -0.31
N ILE A 83 -10.86 39.51 -0.84
CA ILE A 83 -12.17 39.32 -0.20
C ILE A 83 -12.05 38.61 1.15
N LEU A 84 -11.12 37.65 1.30
CA LEU A 84 -10.88 36.99 2.58
C LEU A 84 -10.39 37.96 3.65
N GLU A 85 -9.60 38.97 3.25
CA GLU A 85 -9.15 40.02 4.17
C GLU A 85 -10.33 40.90 4.60
N GLU A 86 -11.20 41.30 3.68
CA GLU A 86 -12.44 42.03 4.00
C GLU A 86 -13.35 41.22 4.94
N ILE A 87 -13.53 39.92 4.68
CA ILE A 87 -14.30 38.99 5.51
C ILE A 87 -13.74 38.95 6.94
N GLY A 88 -12.42 38.78 7.06
CA GLY A 88 -11.73 38.73 8.34
C GLY A 88 -11.81 40.05 9.12
N GLN A 89 -11.71 41.20 8.44
CA GLN A 89 -11.82 42.53 9.04
C GLN A 89 -13.23 42.82 9.57
N LYS A 90 -14.28 42.42 8.85
CA LYS A 90 -15.67 42.57 9.32
C LYS A 90 -16.01 41.62 10.47
N GLY A 91 -15.20 40.59 10.69
CA GLY A 91 -15.28 39.67 11.83
C GLY A 91 -15.98 38.33 11.54
N THR A 92 -16.31 38.03 10.28
CA THR A 92 -16.86 36.72 9.93
C THR A 92 -15.78 35.65 10.07
N LYS A 93 -16.10 34.56 10.78
CA LYS A 93 -15.14 33.49 11.09
C LYS A 93 -15.25 32.27 10.20
N ASN A 94 -16.43 31.99 9.64
CA ASN A 94 -16.65 30.78 8.84
C ASN A 94 -16.69 31.14 7.36
N VAL A 95 -15.91 30.41 6.56
CA VAL A 95 -15.78 30.68 5.13
C VAL A 95 -15.80 29.38 4.32
N VAL A 96 -16.55 29.36 3.22
CA VAL A 96 -16.44 28.34 2.17
C VAL A 96 -15.83 28.97 0.94
N VAL A 97 -14.68 28.47 0.49
CA VAL A 97 -14.07 28.90 -0.77
C VAL A 97 -14.33 27.82 -1.81
N ILE A 98 -15.30 28.08 -2.68
CA ILE A 98 -15.68 27.19 -3.79
C ILE A 98 -14.63 27.25 -4.91
N THR A 99 -14.02 28.42 -5.05
CA THR A 99 -13.09 28.79 -6.12
C THR A 99 -11.90 27.83 -6.24
N ALA A 100 -11.63 27.36 -7.45
CA ALA A 100 -10.41 26.64 -7.84
C ALA A 100 -9.31 27.60 -8.35
N GLY A 101 -8.11 27.09 -8.64
CA GLY A 101 -6.91 27.83 -9.05
C GLY A 101 -5.84 27.94 -7.97
N PHE A 102 -5.77 26.99 -7.02
CA PHE A 102 -4.84 26.99 -5.87
C PHE A 102 -3.83 25.84 -5.99
N LYS A 103 -3.50 25.12 -4.90
CA LYS A 103 -2.42 24.12 -4.90
C LYS A 103 -2.57 23.00 -5.95
N GLU A 104 -3.78 22.74 -6.42
CA GLU A 104 -4.06 21.77 -7.48
C GLU A 104 -3.53 22.19 -8.86
N VAL A 105 -3.16 23.46 -9.07
CA VAL A 105 -2.51 23.93 -10.30
C VAL A 105 -1.00 24.10 -10.09
N ALA A 106 -0.21 23.72 -11.09
CA ALA A 106 1.26 23.71 -11.00
C ALA A 106 1.88 25.12 -10.90
N ASP A 107 1.35 26.10 -11.64
CA ASP A 107 1.97 27.42 -11.77
C ASP A 107 1.43 28.40 -10.71
N GLY A 108 2.22 28.64 -9.66
CA GLY A 108 1.93 29.66 -8.63
C GLY A 108 0.83 29.29 -7.62
N GLY A 109 0.07 28.22 -7.88
CA GLY A 109 -1.05 27.77 -7.05
C GLY A 109 -0.68 27.44 -5.60
N THR A 110 0.46 26.77 -5.38
CA THR A 110 0.94 26.46 -4.02
C THR A 110 1.24 27.72 -3.20
N LYS A 111 1.80 28.77 -3.83
CA LYS A 111 2.05 30.04 -3.16
C LYS A 111 0.74 30.73 -2.81
N LEU A 112 -0.20 30.76 -3.74
CA LEU A 112 -1.51 31.38 -3.53
C LEU A 112 -2.29 30.71 -2.40
N GLU A 113 -2.24 29.37 -2.30
CA GLU A 113 -2.86 28.64 -1.19
C GLU A 113 -2.16 28.91 0.13
N LYS A 114 -0.83 29.03 0.14
CA LYS A 114 -0.08 29.41 1.33
C LYS A 114 -0.50 30.80 1.84
N ASP A 115 -0.59 31.78 0.94
CA ASP A 115 -1.04 33.13 1.29
C ASP A 115 -2.49 33.12 1.82
N LEU A 116 -3.35 32.25 1.28
CA LEU A 116 -4.71 32.01 1.78
C LEU A 116 -4.70 31.43 3.21
N VAL A 117 -3.83 30.46 3.49
CA VAL A 117 -3.69 29.86 4.84
C VAL A 117 -3.14 30.89 5.83
N ASP A 118 -2.14 31.69 5.44
CA ASP A 118 -1.57 32.73 6.29
C ASP A 118 -2.63 33.78 6.67
N LEU A 119 -3.49 34.14 5.73
CA LEU A 119 -4.61 35.04 5.96
C LEU A 119 -5.69 34.41 6.87
N ALA A 120 -6.02 33.14 6.64
CA ALA A 120 -6.92 32.39 7.50
C ALA A 120 -6.39 32.33 8.95
N ASN A 121 -5.10 32.13 9.14
CA ASN A 121 -4.46 32.13 10.46
C ASN A 121 -4.51 33.54 11.11
N LYS A 122 -4.18 34.60 10.36
CA LYS A 122 -4.23 36.00 10.83
C LYS A 122 -5.59 36.36 11.41
N TYR A 123 -6.67 35.94 10.76
CA TYR A 123 -8.05 36.26 11.16
C TYR A 123 -8.78 35.14 11.92
N GLN A 124 -8.10 34.01 12.16
CA GLN A 124 -8.65 32.80 12.78
C GLN A 124 -9.91 32.29 12.06
N LEU A 125 -9.82 32.16 10.73
CA LEU A 125 -10.90 31.69 9.88
C LEU A 125 -11.02 30.16 9.92
N ASN A 126 -12.25 29.67 10.07
CA ASN A 126 -12.65 28.32 9.76
C ASN A 126 -12.97 28.25 8.26
N LEU A 127 -12.00 27.81 7.44
CA LEU A 127 -12.12 27.82 5.98
C LEU A 127 -12.24 26.40 5.41
N LEU A 128 -13.35 26.12 4.70
CA LEU A 128 -13.54 24.92 3.88
C LEU A 128 -13.12 25.19 2.43
N GLY A 129 -12.40 24.24 1.83
CA GLY A 129 -11.78 24.40 0.51
C GLY A 129 -10.31 24.83 0.58
N PRO A 130 -9.80 25.59 -0.41
CA PRO A 130 -10.47 25.99 -1.66
C PRO A 130 -10.79 24.79 -2.57
N ASN A 131 -11.29 25.05 -3.78
CA ASN A 131 -11.56 24.04 -4.80
C ASN A 131 -12.49 22.91 -4.28
N CYS A 132 -13.61 23.29 -3.70
CA CYS A 132 -14.60 22.34 -3.18
C CYS A 132 -15.97 22.56 -3.82
N LEU A 133 -16.84 21.56 -3.67
CA LEU A 133 -18.25 21.66 -4.09
C LEU A 133 -19.09 22.44 -3.08
N GLY A 134 -18.63 22.55 -1.83
CA GLY A 134 -19.35 23.09 -0.68
C GLY A 134 -19.87 21.99 0.26
N PHE A 135 -21.00 22.23 0.93
CA PHE A 135 -21.63 21.25 1.81
C PHE A 135 -23.16 21.30 1.79
N VAL A 136 -23.79 20.21 2.23
CA VAL A 136 -25.23 20.10 2.48
C VAL A 136 -25.43 19.74 3.95
N ASN A 137 -26.38 20.40 4.59
CA ASN A 137 -26.93 20.01 5.88
C ASN A 137 -28.44 19.85 5.70
N THR A 138 -29.02 18.73 6.15
CA THR A 138 -30.47 18.52 6.06
C THR A 138 -31.18 18.83 7.38
N SER A 139 -30.45 18.83 8.51
CA SER A 139 -30.96 19.26 9.82
C SER A 139 -31.13 20.78 9.89
N CYS A 140 -30.27 21.53 9.18
CA CYS A 140 -30.50 22.92 8.80
C CYS A 140 -30.66 22.92 7.28
N PRO A 141 -31.87 23.04 6.72
CA PRO A 141 -32.19 22.69 5.33
C PRO A 141 -31.46 23.60 4.32
N LEU A 142 -30.18 23.32 4.12
CA LEU A 142 -29.19 24.19 3.51
C LEU A 142 -28.37 23.36 2.51
N ASN A 143 -28.57 23.64 1.23
CA ASN A 143 -27.69 23.16 0.17
C ASN A 143 -26.76 24.28 -0.28
N LEU A 144 -25.53 24.23 0.19
CA LEU A 144 -24.48 25.19 -0.13
C LEU A 144 -23.52 24.61 -1.18
N THR A 145 -24.07 23.91 -2.16
CA THR A 145 -23.31 23.34 -3.28
C THR A 145 -23.78 23.87 -4.61
N PHE A 146 -22.96 23.70 -5.65
CA PHE A 146 -23.38 23.88 -7.04
C PHE A 146 -23.70 22.54 -7.75
N GLY A 147 -23.96 21.48 -6.97
CA GLY A 147 -24.40 20.18 -7.46
C GLY A 147 -25.93 20.08 -7.61
N GLN A 148 -26.43 18.87 -7.88
CA GLN A 148 -27.87 18.61 -7.87
C GLN A 148 -28.48 18.84 -6.48
N ASN A 149 -29.76 19.20 -6.44
CA ASN A 149 -30.48 19.39 -5.18
C ASN A 149 -30.76 18.04 -4.50
N VAL A 150 -30.24 17.89 -3.29
CA VAL A 150 -30.56 16.76 -2.42
C VAL A 150 -31.78 17.11 -1.59
N ARG A 151 -32.85 16.32 -1.75
CA ARG A 151 -34.10 16.48 -0.99
C ARG A 151 -34.29 15.44 0.10
N GLU A 152 -33.61 14.30 -0.04
CA GLU A 152 -33.77 13.18 0.89
C GLU A 152 -33.07 13.47 2.22
N ILE A 153 -33.86 13.49 3.29
CA ILE A 153 -33.37 13.62 4.65
C ILE A 153 -32.96 12.22 5.14
N GLY A 154 -31.72 12.07 5.58
CA GLY A 154 -31.22 10.82 6.12
C GLY A 154 -30.26 11.02 7.29
N ASN A 155 -29.67 9.91 7.75
CA ASN A 155 -28.75 9.87 8.89
C ASN A 155 -27.29 9.70 8.48
N LEU A 156 -26.96 9.59 7.19
CA LEU A 156 -25.59 9.43 6.72
C LEU A 156 -24.80 10.73 6.84
N ARG A 157 -23.60 10.64 7.42
CA ARG A 157 -22.57 11.66 7.31
C ARG A 157 -21.59 11.28 6.23
N PHE A 158 -21.36 12.17 5.28
CA PHE A 158 -20.42 11.91 4.20
C PHE A 158 -19.41 13.03 4.05
N ILE A 159 -18.12 12.68 4.06
CA ILE A 159 -17.02 13.60 3.80
C ILE A 159 -16.27 13.12 2.56
N SER A 160 -16.15 13.97 1.55
CA SER A 160 -15.39 13.68 0.33
C SER A 160 -14.32 14.72 0.07
N GLN A 161 -13.10 14.27 -0.22
CA GLN A 161 -12.06 15.15 -0.73
C GLN A 161 -12.33 15.53 -2.20
N SER A 162 -12.85 14.61 -3.02
CA SER A 162 -13.14 14.86 -4.43
C SER A 162 -14.57 15.38 -4.64
N GLY A 163 -14.69 16.54 -5.29
CA GLY A 163 -15.99 17.09 -5.74
C GLY A 163 -16.68 16.28 -6.85
N ALA A 164 -15.91 15.64 -7.74
CA ALA A 164 -16.46 14.85 -8.85
C ALA A 164 -17.10 13.55 -8.37
N ILE A 165 -16.37 12.78 -7.55
CA ILE A 165 -16.92 11.61 -6.84
C ILE A 165 -18.14 12.02 -6.01
N ALA A 166 -18.05 13.10 -5.23
CA ALA A 166 -19.21 13.62 -4.49
C ALA A 166 -20.44 13.84 -5.37
N SER A 167 -20.28 14.45 -6.55
CA SER A 167 -21.39 14.71 -7.48
C SER A 167 -21.99 13.43 -8.07
N ALA A 168 -21.16 12.44 -8.43
CA ALA A 168 -21.64 11.16 -8.94
C ALA A 168 -22.37 10.35 -7.85
N LEU A 169 -21.84 10.37 -6.63
CA LEU A 169 -22.48 9.74 -5.48
C LEU A 169 -23.84 10.39 -5.18
N PHE A 170 -23.97 11.72 -5.27
CA PHE A 170 -25.24 12.42 -5.05
C PHE A 170 -26.36 11.95 -5.99
N ASP A 171 -26.07 11.84 -7.28
CA ASP A 171 -27.04 11.38 -8.28
C ASP A 171 -27.53 9.96 -7.96
N TYR A 172 -26.59 9.08 -7.64
CA TYR A 172 -26.89 7.71 -7.24
C TYR A 172 -27.73 7.64 -5.96
N PHE A 173 -27.32 8.34 -4.91
CA PHE A 173 -28.00 8.34 -3.62
C PHE A 173 -29.43 8.86 -3.74
N THR A 174 -29.65 9.90 -4.55
CA THR A 174 -30.99 10.41 -4.87
C THR A 174 -31.83 9.35 -5.59
N SER A 175 -31.24 8.58 -6.52
CA SER A 175 -31.96 7.56 -7.29
C SER A 175 -32.50 6.39 -6.45
N VAL A 176 -31.87 6.11 -5.31
CA VAL A 176 -32.25 5.03 -4.38
C VAL A 176 -32.90 5.53 -3.09
N GLY A 177 -33.19 6.84 -2.98
CA GLY A 177 -33.83 7.42 -1.79
C GLY A 177 -32.93 7.48 -0.54
N LEU A 178 -31.61 7.50 -0.72
CA LEU A 178 -30.66 7.60 0.39
C LEU A 178 -30.34 9.08 0.70
N GLY A 179 -30.64 9.49 1.93
CA GLY A 179 -30.42 10.85 2.41
C GLY A 179 -29.19 11.00 3.31
N PHE A 180 -28.80 12.26 3.56
CA PHE A 180 -27.68 12.62 4.44
C PHE A 180 -28.18 13.45 5.61
N SER A 181 -27.45 13.44 6.72
CA SER A 181 -27.53 14.50 7.73
C SER A 181 -26.59 15.64 7.38
N GLU A 182 -25.35 15.30 7.03
CA GLU A 182 -24.31 16.22 6.60
C GLU A 182 -23.52 15.62 5.42
N PHE A 183 -23.32 16.41 4.37
CA PHE A 183 -22.47 16.08 3.23
C PHE A 183 -21.46 17.19 3.04
N ILE A 184 -20.16 16.88 3.12
CA ILE A 184 -19.11 17.90 3.16
C ILE A 184 -18.06 17.55 2.10
N THR A 185 -17.74 18.51 1.24
CA THR A 185 -16.60 18.37 0.31
C THR A 185 -15.42 19.21 0.75
N LEU A 186 -14.27 18.57 0.93
CA LEU A 186 -13.08 19.22 1.50
C LEU A 186 -12.29 20.02 0.46
N GLY A 187 -12.30 19.57 -0.80
CA GLY A 187 -11.43 20.11 -1.84
C GLY A 187 -9.95 19.96 -1.46
N ASN A 188 -9.21 21.06 -1.53
CA ASN A 188 -7.78 21.07 -1.18
C ASN A 188 -7.52 20.94 0.33
N LYS A 189 -8.55 21.08 1.18
CA LYS A 189 -8.47 20.97 2.64
C LYS A 189 -7.36 21.83 3.27
N ALA A 190 -7.23 23.07 2.82
CA ALA A 190 -6.12 23.95 3.18
C ALA A 190 -6.13 24.37 4.66
N VAL A 191 -7.31 24.51 5.28
CA VAL A 191 -7.47 24.95 6.67
C VAL A 191 -8.33 23.99 7.49
N LEU A 192 -9.56 23.73 7.05
CA LEU A 192 -10.40 22.66 7.59
C LEU A 192 -10.14 21.37 6.82
N ASN A 193 -9.98 20.28 7.55
CA ASN A 193 -9.78 18.94 7.01
C ASN A 193 -10.73 17.92 7.65
N GLU A 194 -10.61 16.65 7.24
CA GLU A 194 -11.43 15.55 7.73
C GLU A 194 -11.45 15.43 9.26
N ASN A 195 -10.34 15.69 9.94
CA ASN A 195 -10.23 15.54 11.40
C ASN A 195 -11.04 16.62 12.12
N ASP A 196 -11.13 17.84 11.59
CA ASP A 196 -11.93 18.92 12.20
C ASP A 196 -13.43 18.55 12.20
N PHE A 197 -13.93 17.96 11.11
CA PHE A 197 -15.33 17.54 11.00
C PHE A 197 -15.63 16.27 11.80
N LEU A 198 -14.71 15.30 11.83
CA LEU A 198 -14.85 14.12 12.69
C LEU A 198 -14.83 14.50 14.17
N GLU A 199 -13.98 15.45 14.58
CA GLU A 199 -13.94 15.98 15.95
C GLU A 199 -15.25 16.72 16.29
N TYR A 200 -15.82 17.46 15.33
CA TYR A 200 -17.16 18.04 15.49
C TYR A 200 -18.23 16.96 15.68
N PHE A 201 -18.23 15.90 14.86
CA PHE A 201 -19.17 14.78 15.01
C PHE A 201 -18.99 14.03 16.33
N LEU A 202 -17.79 14.02 16.90
CA LEU A 202 -17.52 13.43 18.21
C LEU A 202 -18.29 14.14 19.33
N ASN A 203 -18.57 15.43 19.20
CA ASN A 203 -19.35 16.16 20.19
C ASN A 203 -20.86 15.99 20.01
N ASP A 204 -21.31 15.50 18.86
CA ASP A 204 -22.71 15.21 18.60
C ASP A 204 -23.08 13.81 19.13
N GLN A 205 -24.12 13.72 19.95
CA GLN A 205 -24.59 12.45 20.52
C GLN A 205 -25.30 11.54 19.50
N LYS A 206 -25.56 12.02 18.27
CA LYS A 206 -26.18 11.20 17.21
C LYS A 206 -25.29 10.03 16.77
N SER A 207 -25.88 8.85 16.71
CA SER A 207 -25.31 7.65 16.07
C SER A 207 -25.68 7.66 14.59
N SER A 208 -24.75 8.15 13.77
CA SER A 208 -24.92 8.32 12.32
C SER A 208 -23.76 7.65 11.60
N PRO A 209 -23.99 6.76 10.61
CA PRO A 209 -22.90 6.17 9.83
C PRO A 209 -22.08 7.27 9.14
N ILE A 210 -20.76 7.06 9.07
CA ILE A 210 -19.81 8.03 8.52
C ILE A 210 -19.09 7.40 7.33
N GLY A 211 -19.38 7.90 6.13
CA GLY A 211 -18.69 7.55 4.90
C GLY A 211 -17.59 8.57 4.57
N LEU A 212 -16.40 8.09 4.24
CA LEU A 212 -15.25 8.93 3.92
C LEU A 212 -14.70 8.59 2.52
N TYR A 213 -14.50 9.60 1.67
CA TYR A 213 -13.66 9.50 0.48
C TYR A 213 -12.47 10.43 0.65
N LEU A 214 -11.28 9.88 0.92
CA LEU A 214 -10.08 10.68 1.18
C LEU A 214 -8.99 10.29 0.21
N GLU A 215 -8.40 11.22 -0.51
CA GLU A 215 -7.27 10.96 -1.41
C GLU A 215 -5.95 11.02 -0.64
N SER A 216 -5.93 11.81 0.42
CA SER A 216 -4.83 11.99 1.36
C SER A 216 -5.38 12.13 2.77
N ILE A 217 -4.55 11.85 3.78
CA ILE A 217 -4.89 12.04 5.19
C ILE A 217 -4.01 13.16 5.74
N ALA A 218 -4.61 14.16 6.38
CA ALA A 218 -3.93 15.36 6.87
C ALA A 218 -3.08 15.06 8.11
N ASP A 219 -3.64 14.31 9.06
CA ASP A 219 -2.97 13.83 10.26
C ASP A 219 -3.56 12.45 10.61
N GLY A 220 -2.76 11.40 10.36
CA GLY A 220 -3.19 10.02 10.54
C GLY A 220 -3.35 9.64 12.00
N GLN A 221 -2.46 10.11 12.89
CA GLN A 221 -2.56 9.84 14.33
C GLN A 221 -3.85 10.45 14.89
N LYS A 222 -4.11 11.73 14.60
CA LYS A 222 -5.34 12.40 15.03
C LYS A 222 -6.59 11.73 14.46
N LEU A 223 -6.54 11.27 13.20
CA LEU A 223 -7.64 10.50 12.60
C LEU A 223 -7.95 9.23 13.40
N LEU A 224 -6.93 8.43 13.74
CA LEU A 224 -7.10 7.20 14.51
C LEU A 224 -7.64 7.47 15.91
N GLU A 225 -7.15 8.51 16.59
CA GLU A 225 -7.62 8.90 17.92
C GLU A 225 -9.10 9.27 17.93
N ILE A 226 -9.55 10.06 16.96
CA ILE A 226 -10.96 10.45 16.84
C ILE A 226 -11.80 9.24 16.43
N ALA A 227 -11.33 8.45 15.47
CA ALA A 227 -12.04 7.28 14.96
C ALA A 227 -12.27 6.23 16.05
N LYS A 228 -11.27 5.91 16.88
CA LYS A 228 -11.41 4.97 18.00
C LYS A 228 -12.53 5.36 18.98
N LYS A 229 -12.82 6.67 19.12
CA LYS A 229 -13.90 7.17 19.98
C LYS A 229 -15.25 7.23 19.25
N LEU A 230 -15.25 7.58 17.96
CA LEU A 230 -16.46 7.63 17.13
C LEU A 230 -17.01 6.23 16.82
N ILE A 231 -16.12 5.26 16.55
CA ILE A 231 -16.49 3.92 16.11
C ILE A 231 -17.32 3.16 17.15
N LEU A 232 -17.17 3.52 18.44
CA LEU A 232 -17.95 2.99 19.55
C LEU A 232 -19.44 3.38 19.51
N ARG A 233 -19.83 4.33 18.66
CA ARG A 233 -21.23 4.76 18.49
C ARG A 233 -21.70 4.78 17.04
N ALA A 234 -20.79 4.85 16.07
CA ALA A 234 -21.13 5.04 14.67
C ALA A 234 -20.13 4.29 13.77
N PRO A 235 -20.58 3.50 12.80
CA PRO A 235 -19.68 2.85 11.85
C PRO A 235 -19.00 3.91 10.97
N ILE A 236 -17.70 3.73 10.75
CA ILE A 236 -16.90 4.56 9.85
C ILE A 236 -16.39 3.66 8.73
N PHE A 237 -16.66 4.04 7.48
CA PHE A 237 -16.17 3.33 6.32
C PHE A 237 -15.56 4.30 5.31
N MET A 238 -14.50 3.87 4.63
CA MET A 238 -13.64 4.76 3.85
C MET A 238 -13.21 4.16 2.51
N ILE A 239 -13.35 4.94 1.45
CA ILE A 239 -12.58 4.75 0.22
C ILE A 239 -11.29 5.59 0.33
N LYS A 240 -10.15 4.89 0.30
CA LYS A 240 -8.82 5.51 0.21
C LYS A 240 -8.10 4.97 -1.03
N PRO A 241 -8.14 5.70 -2.17
CA PRO A 241 -7.43 5.30 -3.38
C PRO A 241 -5.90 5.40 -3.17
N GLY A 242 -5.14 4.87 -4.14
CA GLY A 242 -3.68 4.90 -4.13
C GLY A 242 -2.98 3.65 -3.59
N LYS A 243 -3.67 2.49 -3.55
CA LYS A 243 -3.11 1.23 -3.02
C LYS A 243 -1.82 0.80 -3.71
N THR A 244 -1.73 1.02 -5.01
CA THR A 244 -0.57 0.62 -5.81
C THR A 244 0.36 1.81 -6.01
N PRO A 245 1.67 1.59 -6.19
CA PRO A 245 2.60 2.65 -6.57
C PRO A 245 2.14 3.42 -7.82
N ALA A 246 1.46 2.76 -8.77
CA ALA A 246 0.90 3.41 -9.95
C ALA A 246 -0.26 4.35 -9.62
N ALA A 247 -1.22 3.91 -8.80
CA ALA A 247 -2.34 4.75 -8.37
C ALA A 247 -1.89 5.89 -7.45
N ALA A 248 -0.93 5.62 -6.56
CA ALA A 248 -0.29 6.64 -5.72
C ALA A 248 0.32 7.77 -6.57
N ARG A 249 1.04 7.45 -7.65
CA ARG A 249 1.60 8.44 -8.58
C ARG A 249 0.52 9.24 -9.34
N ALA A 250 -0.54 8.58 -9.78
CA ALA A 250 -1.65 9.26 -10.46
C ALA A 250 -2.30 10.30 -9.54
N MET A 251 -2.51 9.96 -8.26
CA MET A 251 -3.05 10.90 -7.26
C MET A 251 -2.07 12.02 -6.90
N GLN A 252 -0.76 11.75 -6.84
CA GLN A 252 0.26 12.78 -6.61
C GLN A 252 0.19 13.89 -7.65
N SER A 253 -0.02 13.52 -8.92
CA SER A 253 -0.14 14.49 -10.01
C SER A 253 -1.45 15.29 -9.95
N HIS A 254 -2.47 14.76 -9.26
CA HIS A 254 -3.80 15.36 -9.12
C HIS A 254 -3.96 16.24 -7.86
N THR A 255 -3.22 15.95 -6.78
CA THR A 255 -3.40 16.58 -5.45
C THR A 255 -2.13 17.17 -4.84
N GLY A 256 -0.96 16.84 -5.41
CA GLY A 256 0.34 17.22 -4.84
C GLY A 256 0.66 16.57 -3.48
N ALA A 257 -0.10 15.57 -3.02
CA ALA A 257 0.11 14.90 -1.73
C ALA A 257 1.00 13.65 -1.85
N ILE A 258 1.97 13.46 -0.94
CA ILE A 258 2.84 12.27 -0.88
C ILE A 258 2.00 11.05 -0.44
N ALA A 259 2.10 9.94 -1.15
CA ALA A 259 1.42 8.70 -0.77
C ALA A 259 2.23 7.97 0.32
N GLY A 260 1.58 7.64 1.43
CA GLY A 260 2.15 6.78 2.48
C GLY A 260 2.16 5.30 2.10
N GLU A 261 2.75 4.46 2.96
CA GLU A 261 2.82 3.02 2.76
C GLU A 261 1.42 2.37 2.99
N ASP A 262 0.87 1.72 1.96
CA ASP A 262 -0.52 1.23 2.00
C ASP A 262 -0.75 0.14 3.05
N ALA A 263 0.27 -0.69 3.32
CA ALA A 263 0.22 -1.73 4.35
C ALA A 263 0.08 -1.14 5.76
N VAL A 264 0.76 -0.01 6.02
CA VAL A 264 0.67 0.74 7.28
C VAL A 264 -0.73 1.32 7.43
N LEU A 265 -1.23 1.97 6.38
CA LEU A 265 -2.59 2.52 6.36
C LEU A 265 -3.63 1.43 6.62
N ASP A 266 -3.53 0.27 5.97
CA ASP A 266 -4.47 -0.84 6.14
C ASP A 266 -4.49 -1.36 7.59
N ALA A 267 -3.30 -1.52 8.20
CA ALA A 267 -3.17 -1.91 9.60
C ALA A 267 -3.76 -0.85 10.54
N ALA A 268 -3.46 0.42 10.30
CA ALA A 268 -3.97 1.55 11.07
C ALA A 268 -5.50 1.63 11.05
N LEU A 269 -6.11 1.57 9.85
CA LEU A 269 -7.58 1.63 9.71
C LEU A 269 -8.26 0.44 10.40
N LYS A 270 -7.73 -0.78 10.23
CA LYS A 270 -8.25 -1.98 10.90
C LYS A 270 -8.19 -1.86 12.42
N GLN A 271 -7.09 -1.37 12.97
CA GLN A 271 -6.93 -1.19 14.42
C GLN A 271 -7.87 -0.11 14.97
N ALA A 272 -8.20 0.93 14.20
CA ALA A 272 -9.20 1.93 14.57
C ALA A 272 -10.66 1.51 14.29
N GLY A 273 -10.88 0.30 13.76
CA GLY A 273 -12.21 -0.21 13.41
C GLY A 273 -12.83 0.46 12.18
N ILE A 274 -12.06 1.25 11.41
CA ILE A 274 -12.53 1.86 10.17
C ILE A 274 -12.61 0.78 9.08
N ILE A 275 -13.79 0.62 8.49
CA ILE A 275 -14.01 -0.34 7.39
C ILE A 275 -13.45 0.26 6.10
N ARG A 276 -12.32 -0.26 5.63
CA ARG A 276 -11.75 0.16 4.35
C ARG A 276 -12.50 -0.50 3.18
N CYS A 277 -13.19 0.31 2.39
CA CYS A 277 -13.86 -0.13 1.17
C CYS A 277 -12.83 -0.33 0.05
N THR A 278 -12.87 -1.49 -0.61
CA THR A 278 -11.95 -1.80 -1.71
C THR A 278 -12.43 -1.27 -3.05
N GLU A 279 -13.74 -1.13 -3.19
CA GLU A 279 -14.45 -0.77 -4.41
C GLU A 279 -15.53 0.26 -4.08
N THR A 280 -15.92 1.07 -5.06
CA THR A 280 -16.99 2.05 -4.88
C THR A 280 -18.33 1.37 -4.60
N GLU A 281 -18.58 0.22 -5.24
CA GLU A 281 -19.79 -0.58 -5.01
C GLU A 281 -19.91 -1.01 -3.54
N ASP A 282 -18.81 -1.42 -2.91
CA ASP A 282 -18.76 -1.80 -1.50
C ASP A 282 -19.12 -0.62 -0.58
N PHE A 283 -18.60 0.56 -0.90
CA PHE A 283 -18.93 1.78 -0.17
C PHE A 283 -20.42 2.10 -0.24
N PHE A 284 -21.04 1.99 -1.42
CA PHE A 284 -22.48 2.20 -1.60
C PHE A 284 -23.32 1.21 -0.78
N ASP A 285 -22.95 -0.06 -0.84
CA ASP A 285 -23.64 -1.13 -0.13
C ASP A 285 -23.66 -0.87 1.38
N LEU A 286 -22.49 -0.56 1.95
CA LEU A 286 -22.35 -0.24 3.37
C LEU A 286 -23.10 1.03 3.74
N THR A 287 -23.06 2.04 2.86
CA THR A 287 -23.79 3.28 3.08
C THR A 287 -25.28 3.00 3.24
N ARG A 288 -25.86 2.24 2.31
CA ARG A 288 -27.28 1.89 2.35
C ARG A 288 -27.62 1.03 3.56
N ALA A 289 -26.83 -0.02 3.81
CA ALA A 289 -27.10 -0.95 4.90
C ALA A 289 -26.97 -0.30 6.28
N PHE A 290 -25.88 0.40 6.58
CA PHE A 290 -25.73 1.06 7.89
C PHE A 290 -26.66 2.27 8.09
N SER A 291 -27.16 2.88 7.01
CA SER A 291 -28.13 3.98 7.13
C SER A 291 -29.53 3.48 7.47
N TRP A 292 -29.87 2.26 7.06
CA TRP A 292 -31.24 1.75 7.12
C TRP A 292 -31.44 0.59 8.10
N GLU A 293 -30.41 -0.21 8.35
CA GLU A 293 -30.48 -1.41 9.16
C GLU A 293 -29.50 -1.36 10.34
N MET A 294 -29.88 -2.06 11.40
CA MET A 294 -29.01 -2.28 12.55
C MET A 294 -28.11 -3.50 12.30
N PRO A 295 -26.86 -3.49 12.80
CA PRO A 295 -25.99 -4.66 12.72
C PRO A 295 -26.56 -5.88 13.47
N PRO A 296 -26.28 -7.10 12.98
CA PRO A 296 -26.82 -8.32 13.56
C PRO A 296 -26.14 -8.63 14.89
N LYS A 297 -26.93 -9.00 15.90
CA LYS A 297 -26.41 -9.27 17.26
C LYS A 297 -25.47 -10.47 17.35
N GLY A 298 -25.53 -11.38 16.38
CA GLY A 298 -24.70 -12.56 16.27
C GLY A 298 -24.42 -12.90 14.81
N ASN A 299 -23.78 -14.04 14.59
CA ASN A 299 -23.29 -14.45 13.27
C ASN A 299 -24.18 -15.47 12.56
N LYS A 300 -25.35 -15.83 13.11
CA LYS A 300 -26.23 -16.87 12.56
C LYS A 300 -27.20 -16.30 11.53
N VAL A 301 -27.02 -16.69 10.28
CA VAL A 301 -27.78 -16.15 9.13
C VAL A 301 -28.71 -17.21 8.55
N ALA A 302 -29.97 -16.83 8.32
CA ALA A 302 -30.92 -17.65 7.55
C ALA A 302 -30.98 -17.19 6.09
N ILE A 303 -31.05 -18.14 5.16
CA ILE A 303 -31.32 -17.87 3.74
C ILE A 303 -32.75 -18.33 3.43
N ILE A 304 -33.53 -17.46 2.77
CA ILE A 304 -34.86 -17.79 2.24
C ILE A 304 -34.84 -17.50 0.74
N SER A 305 -35.03 -18.51 -0.11
CA SER A 305 -34.84 -18.37 -1.56
C SER A 305 -35.90 -19.16 -2.35
N ASN A 306 -36.36 -18.61 -3.47
CA ASN A 306 -37.15 -19.37 -4.46
C ASN A 306 -36.27 -20.13 -5.49
N ALA A 307 -34.95 -20.06 -5.34
CA ALA A 307 -34.01 -20.68 -6.28
C ALA A 307 -32.82 -21.30 -5.54
N GLY A 308 -32.59 -22.60 -5.78
CA GLY A 308 -31.51 -23.35 -5.16
C GLY A 308 -30.11 -22.87 -5.57
N GLY A 309 -29.86 -22.55 -6.84
CA GLY A 309 -28.56 -22.09 -7.32
C GLY A 309 -28.02 -20.87 -6.57
N PRO A 310 -28.77 -19.73 -6.55
CA PRO A 310 -28.42 -18.58 -5.72
C PRO A 310 -28.26 -18.89 -4.24
N ALA A 311 -29.07 -19.80 -3.66
CA ALA A 311 -28.96 -20.17 -2.26
C ALA A 311 -27.63 -20.90 -1.94
N VAL A 312 -27.14 -21.73 -2.86
CA VAL A 312 -25.83 -22.40 -2.73
C VAL A 312 -24.69 -21.38 -2.80
N ILE A 313 -24.72 -20.47 -3.78
CA ILE A 313 -23.72 -19.40 -3.90
C ILE A 313 -23.67 -18.53 -2.63
N THR A 314 -24.84 -18.22 -2.07
CA THR A 314 -24.95 -17.45 -0.83
C THR A 314 -24.39 -18.24 0.36
N THR A 315 -24.60 -19.56 0.40
CA THR A 315 -24.05 -20.45 1.42
C THR A 315 -22.51 -20.46 1.40
N ASP A 316 -21.91 -20.53 0.20
CA ASP A 316 -20.45 -20.44 0.03
C ASP A 316 -19.93 -19.08 0.53
N ALA A 317 -20.61 -18.00 0.16
CA ALA A 317 -20.25 -16.66 0.60
C ALA A 317 -20.33 -16.50 2.12
N ILE A 318 -21.40 -17.00 2.78
CA ILE A 318 -21.54 -16.97 4.25
C ILE A 318 -20.36 -17.68 4.89
N SER A 319 -20.08 -18.91 4.44
CA SER A 319 -18.99 -19.75 4.96
C SER A 319 -17.61 -19.09 4.84
N ALA A 320 -17.39 -18.25 3.82
CA ALA A 320 -16.15 -17.53 3.61
C ALA A 320 -16.04 -16.18 4.37
N SER A 321 -17.11 -15.71 5.00
CA SER A 321 -17.24 -14.32 5.50
C SER A 321 -17.11 -14.14 7.01
N GLY A 322 -16.93 -15.23 7.77
CA GLY A 322 -16.97 -15.23 9.24
C GLY A 322 -18.38 -15.23 9.83
N LEU A 323 -19.40 -15.28 8.97
CA LEU A 323 -20.79 -15.60 9.33
C LEU A 323 -21.00 -17.12 9.28
N GLU A 324 -22.10 -17.58 9.88
CA GLU A 324 -22.47 -18.99 9.91
C GLU A 324 -23.94 -19.16 9.52
N LEU A 325 -24.26 -20.25 8.83
CA LEU A 325 -25.67 -20.61 8.62
C LEU A 325 -26.32 -20.92 9.96
N ALA A 326 -27.51 -20.35 10.19
CA ALA A 326 -28.37 -20.72 11.30
C ALA A 326 -28.79 -22.20 11.19
N THR A 327 -28.76 -22.92 12.31
CA THR A 327 -29.25 -24.29 12.41
C THR A 327 -30.67 -24.26 12.97
N PHE A 328 -31.63 -24.84 12.24
CA PHE A 328 -33.03 -24.90 12.67
C PHE A 328 -33.32 -26.12 13.54
N ASP A 329 -34.03 -25.92 14.64
CA ASP A 329 -34.52 -27.00 15.51
C ASP A 329 -35.72 -27.74 14.89
N GLU A 330 -36.05 -28.90 15.46
CA GLU A 330 -37.15 -29.73 14.98
C GLU A 330 -38.50 -29.00 14.99
N VAL A 331 -38.71 -28.07 15.94
CA VAL A 331 -39.93 -27.27 16.03
C VAL A 331 -40.07 -26.31 14.85
N THR A 332 -38.99 -25.61 14.50
CA THR A 332 -38.96 -24.68 13.37
C THR A 332 -39.11 -25.42 12.05
N MET A 333 -38.37 -26.52 11.86
CA MET A 333 -38.48 -27.36 10.66
C MET A 333 -39.90 -27.94 10.50
N LYS A 334 -40.54 -28.36 11.60
CA LYS A 334 -41.92 -28.85 11.56
C LYS A 334 -42.89 -27.77 11.12
N LYS A 335 -42.82 -26.56 11.70
CA LYS A 335 -43.67 -25.42 11.28
C LYS A 335 -43.48 -25.09 9.80
N LEU A 336 -42.24 -25.09 9.30
CA LEU A 336 -41.95 -24.88 7.89
C LEU A 336 -42.58 -25.99 7.02
N SER A 337 -42.51 -27.26 7.44
CA SER A 337 -43.11 -28.38 6.71
C SER A 337 -44.63 -28.35 6.63
N GLU A 338 -45.31 -27.67 7.56
CA GLU A 338 -46.77 -27.54 7.59
C GLU A 338 -47.28 -26.48 6.59
N VAL A 339 -46.45 -25.50 6.25
CA VAL A 339 -46.81 -24.36 5.38
C VAL A 339 -46.16 -24.44 3.99
N LEU A 340 -45.02 -25.11 3.86
CA LEU A 340 -44.29 -25.28 2.60
C LEU A 340 -44.64 -26.60 1.91
N PRO A 341 -44.57 -26.67 0.55
CA PRO A 341 -44.76 -27.93 -0.17
C PRO A 341 -43.75 -29.01 0.26
N ARG A 342 -44.12 -30.29 0.15
CA ARG A 342 -43.23 -31.41 0.53
C ARG A 342 -41.88 -31.45 -0.21
N THR A 343 -41.81 -30.83 -1.38
CA THR A 343 -40.58 -30.74 -2.20
C THR A 343 -39.69 -29.57 -1.81
N ALA A 344 -40.15 -28.66 -0.94
CA ALA A 344 -39.39 -27.54 -0.43
C ALA A 344 -38.27 -27.99 0.51
N GLY A 345 -37.17 -27.24 0.51
CA GLY A 345 -36.10 -27.37 1.51
C GLY A 345 -36.50 -26.66 2.79
N ILE A 346 -36.69 -27.39 3.88
CA ILE A 346 -37.09 -26.84 5.20
C ILE A 346 -35.91 -26.62 6.16
N ALA A 347 -34.71 -27.06 5.77
CA ALA A 347 -33.46 -26.72 6.46
C ALA A 347 -32.97 -25.33 6.00
N ASN A 348 -31.81 -24.89 6.47
CA ASN A 348 -31.18 -23.66 5.98
C ASN A 348 -30.17 -24.03 4.87
N PRO A 349 -30.27 -23.49 3.63
CA PRO A 349 -31.26 -22.52 3.12
C PRO A 349 -32.70 -23.04 3.02
N VAL A 350 -33.68 -22.19 3.37
CA VAL A 350 -35.11 -22.46 3.15
C VAL A 350 -35.42 -22.24 1.67
N ASP A 351 -35.72 -23.33 0.96
CA ASP A 351 -36.10 -23.30 -0.46
C ASP A 351 -37.61 -23.24 -0.58
N VAL A 352 -38.14 -22.04 -0.86
CA VAL A 352 -39.57 -21.81 -1.08
C VAL A 352 -40.02 -22.23 -2.47
N LEU A 353 -39.16 -22.79 -3.33
CA LEU A 353 -39.41 -23.25 -4.71
C LEU A 353 -39.67 -22.13 -5.72
N GLY A 354 -39.35 -22.39 -6.99
CA GLY A 354 -39.41 -21.41 -8.08
C GLY A 354 -40.81 -20.88 -8.42
N ASP A 355 -41.86 -21.62 -8.07
CA ASP A 355 -43.26 -21.22 -8.23
C ASP A 355 -43.82 -20.43 -7.03
N ALA A 356 -42.96 -20.03 -6.08
CA ALA A 356 -43.37 -19.30 -4.88
C ALA A 356 -44.12 -18.00 -5.22
N LEU A 357 -45.30 -17.87 -4.61
CA LEU A 357 -46.03 -16.60 -4.49
C LEU A 357 -45.61 -15.87 -3.21
N SER A 358 -46.04 -14.62 -3.04
CA SER A 358 -45.59 -13.77 -1.92
C SER A 358 -45.92 -14.34 -0.54
N GLU A 359 -47.04 -15.05 -0.41
CA GLU A 359 -47.46 -15.65 0.87
C GLU A 359 -46.48 -16.72 1.38
N ARG A 360 -45.85 -17.46 0.46
CA ARG A 360 -44.89 -18.50 0.84
C ARG A 360 -43.62 -17.89 1.43
N TYR A 361 -43.20 -16.74 0.90
CA TYR A 361 -42.14 -15.93 1.51
C TYR A 361 -42.56 -15.41 2.88
N ARG A 362 -43.79 -14.89 3.03
CA ARG A 362 -44.30 -14.39 4.32
C ARG A 362 -44.21 -15.45 5.41
N GLN A 363 -44.77 -16.62 5.14
CA GLN A 363 -44.81 -17.74 6.08
C GLN A 363 -43.40 -18.20 6.47
N ALA A 364 -42.49 -18.34 5.49
CA ALA A 364 -41.11 -18.72 5.76
C ALA A 364 -40.38 -17.67 6.61
N ILE A 365 -40.50 -16.39 6.28
CA ILE A 365 -39.90 -15.29 7.04
C ILE A 365 -40.42 -15.28 8.48
N ASP A 366 -41.74 -15.32 8.67
CA ASP A 366 -42.34 -15.24 10.01
C ASP A 366 -41.89 -16.40 10.92
N ILE A 367 -41.81 -17.62 10.37
CA ILE A 367 -41.34 -18.80 11.13
C ILE A 367 -39.85 -18.69 11.46
N VAL A 368 -39.01 -18.36 10.47
CA VAL A 368 -37.55 -18.27 10.64
C VAL A 368 -37.18 -17.16 11.62
N MET A 369 -37.79 -15.98 11.51
CA MET A 369 -37.45 -14.81 12.33
C MET A 369 -37.91 -14.95 13.79
N THR A 370 -38.92 -15.79 14.05
CA THR A 370 -39.44 -16.07 15.41
C THR A 370 -38.82 -17.31 16.07
N SER A 371 -37.94 -18.04 15.37
CA SER A 371 -37.31 -19.28 15.88
C SER A 371 -36.37 -19.08 17.07
N GLY A 372 -35.88 -17.84 17.28
CA GLY A 372 -34.84 -17.53 18.26
C GLY A 372 -33.43 -18.04 17.89
N GLN A 373 -33.25 -18.58 16.68
CA GLN A 373 -32.00 -19.23 16.22
C GLN A 373 -31.28 -18.41 15.14
N VAL A 374 -31.80 -17.23 14.81
CA VAL A 374 -31.40 -16.40 13.67
C VAL A 374 -31.11 -14.99 14.13
N ASP A 375 -29.93 -14.49 13.77
CA ASP A 375 -29.47 -13.12 14.03
C ASP A 375 -29.70 -12.18 12.85
N ALA A 376 -29.85 -12.72 11.63
CA ALA A 376 -30.14 -11.99 10.39
C ALA A 376 -30.72 -12.91 9.31
N ALA A 377 -31.44 -12.34 8.34
CA ALA A 377 -31.94 -13.08 7.18
C ALA A 377 -31.49 -12.45 5.86
N ILE A 378 -31.20 -13.31 4.87
CA ILE A 378 -31.00 -12.94 3.47
C ILE A 378 -32.13 -13.55 2.65
N VAL A 379 -32.97 -12.69 2.07
CA VAL A 379 -34.11 -13.10 1.24
C VAL A 379 -33.73 -12.94 -0.24
N ILE A 380 -33.76 -14.05 -0.97
CA ILE A 380 -33.36 -14.11 -2.38
C ILE A 380 -34.59 -14.33 -3.24
N LEU A 381 -34.67 -13.56 -4.33
CA LEU A 381 -35.71 -13.71 -5.33
C LEU A 381 -35.08 -13.74 -6.72
N THR A 382 -35.46 -14.74 -7.50
CA THR A 382 -35.25 -14.79 -8.95
C THR A 382 -36.58 -14.68 -9.68
N PRO A 383 -36.68 -13.89 -10.77
CA PRO A 383 -37.93 -13.71 -11.50
C PRO A 383 -38.30 -14.98 -12.28
N GLN A 384 -39.48 -15.52 -12.01
CA GLN A 384 -40.16 -16.53 -12.84
C GLN A 384 -41.48 -15.97 -13.37
N VAL A 385 -42.11 -16.64 -14.34
CA VAL A 385 -43.34 -16.17 -14.99
C VAL A 385 -44.48 -15.91 -13.97
N MET A 386 -44.57 -16.73 -12.92
CA MET A 386 -45.60 -16.62 -11.87
C MET A 386 -45.17 -15.79 -10.65
N THR A 387 -43.93 -15.33 -10.56
CA THR A 387 -43.41 -14.69 -9.34
C THR A 387 -44.08 -13.33 -9.11
N GLU A 388 -44.69 -13.14 -7.95
CA GLU A 388 -45.30 -11.87 -7.54
C GLU A 388 -44.26 -10.94 -6.90
N ILE A 389 -43.34 -10.41 -7.71
CA ILE A 389 -42.17 -9.64 -7.26
C ILE A 389 -42.58 -8.48 -6.34
N ASP A 390 -43.50 -7.62 -6.80
CA ASP A 390 -43.94 -6.43 -6.06
C ASP A 390 -44.63 -6.80 -4.73
N LYS A 391 -45.48 -7.84 -4.73
CA LYS A 391 -46.14 -8.32 -3.51
C LYS A 391 -45.15 -8.97 -2.54
N THR A 392 -44.14 -9.66 -3.07
CA THR A 392 -43.07 -10.26 -2.25
C THR A 392 -42.25 -9.17 -1.58
N ALA A 393 -41.92 -8.10 -2.30
CA ALA A 393 -41.28 -6.91 -1.72
C ALA A 393 -42.14 -6.26 -0.62
N GLN A 394 -43.47 -6.18 -0.80
CA GLN A 394 -44.40 -5.68 0.22
C GLN A 394 -44.41 -6.56 1.47
N VAL A 395 -44.50 -7.88 1.29
CA VAL A 395 -44.46 -8.87 2.37
C VAL A 395 -43.17 -8.75 3.20
N ILE A 396 -42.02 -8.62 2.54
CA ILE A 396 -40.73 -8.41 3.21
C ILE A 396 -40.72 -7.07 3.95
N SER A 397 -41.25 -6.02 3.32
CA SER A 397 -41.39 -4.67 3.90
C SER A 397 -42.24 -4.64 5.17
N GLU A 398 -43.26 -5.48 5.24
CA GLU A 398 -44.08 -5.65 6.44
C GLU A 398 -43.36 -6.45 7.51
N ALA A 399 -42.67 -7.53 7.15
CA ALA A 399 -41.91 -8.35 8.08
C ALA A 399 -40.79 -7.55 8.77
N ALA A 400 -40.05 -6.74 8.02
CA ALA A 400 -38.97 -5.91 8.56
C ALA A 400 -39.44 -4.86 9.60
N LYS A 401 -40.72 -4.47 9.58
CA LYS A 401 -41.30 -3.58 10.61
C LYS A 401 -41.64 -4.32 11.89
N VAL A 402 -41.83 -5.63 11.82
CA VAL A 402 -42.24 -6.48 12.95
C VAL A 402 -41.03 -7.06 13.65
N TYR A 403 -40.01 -7.49 12.90
CA TYR A 403 -38.83 -8.17 13.42
C TYR A 403 -37.65 -7.21 13.61
N HIS A 404 -36.85 -7.44 14.65
CA HIS A 404 -35.71 -6.57 14.99
C HIS A 404 -34.39 -7.04 14.39
N GLN A 405 -34.32 -8.29 13.90
CA GLN A 405 -33.15 -8.79 13.21
C GLN A 405 -33.11 -8.22 11.78
N PRO A 406 -31.94 -7.80 11.28
CA PRO A 406 -31.83 -7.21 9.95
C PRO A 406 -32.23 -8.21 8.85
N ILE A 407 -32.98 -7.72 7.87
CA ILE A 407 -33.36 -8.46 6.66
C ILE A 407 -32.70 -7.77 5.46
N LEU A 408 -31.78 -8.47 4.80
CA LEU A 408 -31.18 -8.03 3.55
C LEU A 408 -31.81 -8.80 2.38
N CYS A 409 -31.97 -8.16 1.23
CA CYS A 409 -32.59 -8.76 0.06
C CYS A 409 -31.62 -8.91 -1.10
N SER A 410 -31.81 -9.92 -1.94
CA SER A 410 -31.16 -10.02 -3.24
C SER A 410 -32.18 -10.37 -4.32
N PHE A 411 -32.70 -9.35 -5.00
CA PHE A 411 -33.63 -9.52 -6.11
C PHE A 411 -32.81 -9.58 -7.41
N MET A 412 -32.52 -10.80 -7.86
CA MET A 412 -31.60 -11.04 -8.97
C MET A 412 -32.27 -10.75 -10.31
N GLY A 413 -31.89 -9.66 -10.96
CA GLY A 413 -32.42 -9.28 -12.26
C GLY A 413 -32.07 -7.85 -12.62
N SER A 414 -32.87 -7.25 -13.51
CA SER A 414 -32.81 -5.81 -13.78
C SER A 414 -34.20 -5.28 -14.13
N GLY A 415 -34.70 -5.50 -15.36
CA GLY A 415 -35.97 -4.93 -15.80
C GLY A 415 -37.19 -5.35 -14.98
N LEU A 416 -37.37 -6.66 -14.76
CA LEU A 416 -38.56 -7.21 -14.09
C LEU A 416 -38.61 -6.92 -12.58
N ILE A 417 -37.46 -6.73 -11.94
CA ILE A 417 -37.35 -6.60 -10.47
C ILE A 417 -37.38 -5.14 -9.99
N LYS A 418 -37.28 -4.18 -10.90
CA LYS A 418 -37.12 -2.74 -10.61
C LYS A 418 -38.21 -2.17 -9.68
N ASN A 419 -39.47 -2.55 -9.89
CA ASN A 419 -40.56 -2.08 -9.02
C ASN A 419 -40.47 -2.69 -7.62
N GLY A 420 -40.11 -3.97 -7.51
CA GLY A 420 -39.82 -4.63 -6.25
C GLY A 420 -38.68 -3.94 -5.47
N GLU A 421 -37.58 -3.61 -6.15
CA GLU A 421 -36.47 -2.84 -5.55
C GLU A 421 -36.94 -1.48 -5.04
N LEU A 422 -37.72 -0.73 -5.82
CA LEU A 422 -38.27 0.57 -5.41
C LEU A 422 -39.20 0.46 -4.18
N ILE A 423 -39.93 -0.64 -4.05
CA ILE A 423 -40.77 -0.91 -2.86
C ILE A 423 -39.86 -1.14 -1.64
N LEU A 424 -38.81 -1.95 -1.78
CA LEU A 424 -37.85 -2.24 -0.71
C LEU A 424 -37.06 -0.99 -0.31
N ASP A 425 -36.59 -0.18 -1.26
CA ASP A 425 -35.87 1.08 -1.00
C ASP A 425 -36.76 2.08 -0.23
N LYS A 426 -38.04 2.21 -0.61
CA LYS A 426 -39.01 3.04 0.14
C LYS A 426 -39.27 2.51 1.55
N ALA A 427 -39.20 1.19 1.73
CA ALA A 427 -39.27 0.56 3.04
C ALA A 427 -37.94 0.59 3.80
N LYS A 428 -36.88 1.15 3.20
CA LYS A 428 -35.51 1.19 3.72
C LYS A 428 -34.93 -0.21 3.97
N ILE A 429 -35.13 -1.13 3.02
CA ILE A 429 -34.59 -2.49 3.09
C ILE A 429 -33.44 -2.63 2.09
N PRO A 430 -32.19 -2.88 2.55
CA PRO A 430 -31.05 -2.98 1.66
C PRO A 430 -31.20 -4.15 0.68
N THR A 431 -31.25 -3.82 -0.62
CA THR A 431 -31.48 -4.81 -1.70
C THR A 431 -30.34 -4.85 -2.71
N PHE A 432 -29.70 -6.01 -2.85
CA PHE A 432 -28.48 -6.18 -3.64
C PHE A 432 -28.77 -6.92 -4.94
N ARG A 433 -27.97 -6.64 -5.96
CA ARG A 433 -28.11 -7.32 -7.27
C ARG A 433 -27.67 -8.78 -7.22
N PHE A 434 -26.66 -9.07 -6.40
CA PHE A 434 -26.08 -10.39 -6.21
C PHE A 434 -25.99 -10.70 -4.71
N PRO A 435 -26.31 -11.93 -4.28
CA PRO A 435 -26.45 -12.25 -2.86
C PRO A 435 -25.11 -12.24 -2.10
N GLU A 436 -23.98 -12.49 -2.75
CA GLU A 436 -22.64 -12.42 -2.15
C GLU A 436 -22.33 -11.00 -1.64
N ARG A 437 -22.91 -9.98 -2.28
CA ARG A 437 -22.79 -8.57 -1.84
C ARG A 437 -23.58 -8.32 -0.56
N ALA A 438 -24.78 -8.89 -0.46
CA ALA A 438 -25.58 -8.86 0.77
C ALA A 438 -24.82 -9.51 1.94
N VAL A 439 -24.22 -10.68 1.69
CA VAL A 439 -23.38 -11.38 2.68
C VAL A 439 -22.16 -10.53 3.07
N SER A 440 -21.43 -9.98 2.11
CA SER A 440 -20.25 -9.15 2.40
C SER A 440 -20.61 -7.92 3.23
N CYS A 441 -21.76 -7.31 2.97
CA CYS A 441 -22.26 -6.16 3.72
C CYS A 441 -22.61 -6.55 5.16
N LEU A 442 -23.40 -7.61 5.33
CA LEU A 442 -23.80 -8.15 6.64
C LEU A 442 -22.58 -8.54 7.49
N ALA A 443 -21.57 -9.17 6.88
CA ALA A 443 -20.34 -9.56 7.57
C ALA A 443 -19.57 -8.35 8.10
N LYS A 444 -19.51 -7.25 7.33
CA LYS A 444 -18.87 -5.99 7.77
C LYS A 444 -19.66 -5.29 8.86
N MET A 445 -20.99 -5.32 8.79
CA MET A 445 -21.86 -4.83 9.87
C MET A 445 -21.62 -5.62 11.17
N PHE A 446 -21.61 -6.95 11.09
CA PHE A 446 -21.32 -7.82 12.23
C PHE A 446 -19.92 -7.58 12.81
N ALA A 447 -18.90 -7.49 11.94
CA ALA A 447 -17.52 -7.23 12.36
C ALA A 447 -17.39 -5.90 13.12
N TRP A 448 -18.09 -4.85 12.68
CA TRP A 448 -18.14 -3.58 13.41
C TRP A 448 -18.81 -3.74 14.79
N GLN A 449 -19.91 -4.49 14.88
CA GLN A 449 -20.59 -4.72 16.16
C GLN A 449 -19.72 -5.52 17.15
N VAL A 450 -18.99 -6.52 16.68
CA VAL A 450 -18.00 -7.25 17.48
C VAL A 450 -16.88 -6.32 17.94
N TYR A 451 -16.36 -5.48 17.04
CA TYR A 451 -15.34 -4.48 17.39
C TYR A 451 -15.84 -3.53 18.47
N GLN A 452 -17.02 -2.95 18.29
CA GLN A 452 -17.66 -2.04 19.24
C GLN A 452 -17.80 -2.68 20.62
N THR A 453 -18.28 -3.93 20.68
CA THR A 453 -18.50 -4.67 21.93
C THR A 453 -17.19 -4.95 22.66
N ASN A 454 -16.15 -5.39 21.94
CA ASN A 454 -14.86 -5.73 22.54
C ASN A 454 -14.10 -4.51 23.06
N HIS A 455 -14.24 -3.36 22.40
CA HIS A 455 -13.49 -2.14 22.74
C HIS A 455 -14.26 -1.18 23.67
N ALA A 456 -15.51 -1.49 24.03
CA ALA A 456 -16.27 -0.70 25.00
C ALA A 456 -15.74 -0.79 26.45
N VAL A 457 -14.85 -1.76 26.75
CA VAL A 457 -14.43 -2.11 28.13
C VAL A 457 -12.92 -1.95 28.36
N GLN A 458 -12.11 -1.69 27.33
CA GLN A 458 -10.65 -1.62 27.50
C GLN A 458 -10.18 -0.32 28.18
N THR A 459 -9.41 -0.48 29.25
CA THR A 459 -8.75 0.59 29.99
C THR A 459 -7.28 0.23 30.20
N GLY A 460 -6.38 1.19 29.91
CA GLY A 460 -4.96 1.14 30.29
C GLY A 460 -4.01 0.49 29.27
N SER A 461 -2.79 1.01 29.23
CA SER A 461 -1.67 0.46 28.47
C SER A 461 -0.70 -0.20 29.45
N ASP A 462 -0.55 -1.53 29.38
CA ASP A 462 0.41 -2.28 30.21
C ASP A 462 1.87 -1.84 30.01
N MET A 463 2.16 -1.07 28.96
CA MET A 463 3.47 -0.49 28.68
C MET A 463 3.95 0.45 29.81
N ASP A 464 3.03 1.07 30.56
CA ASP A 464 3.38 2.00 31.64
C ASP A 464 3.96 1.27 32.88
N GLU A 465 3.74 -0.05 33.00
CA GLU A 465 4.28 -0.88 34.09
C GLU A 465 5.72 -1.37 33.82
N VAL A 466 6.21 -1.22 32.58
CA VAL A 466 7.56 -1.63 32.19
C VAL A 466 8.53 -0.47 32.49
N ASN A 467 9.53 -0.73 33.34
CA ASN A 467 10.55 0.25 33.71
C ASN A 467 11.93 -0.15 33.17
N PRO A 468 12.30 0.28 31.94
CA PRO A 468 13.63 0.03 31.39
C PRO A 468 14.70 0.95 32.01
N ASP A 469 15.97 0.54 31.96
CA ASP A 469 17.11 1.39 32.31
C ASP A 469 17.37 2.43 31.20
N LEU A 470 16.64 3.54 31.30
CA LEU A 470 16.69 4.62 30.32
C LEU A 470 18.01 5.39 30.37
N ASP A 471 18.67 5.48 31.53
CA ASP A 471 19.94 6.19 31.66
C ASP A 471 21.05 5.45 30.91
N ARG A 472 21.09 4.12 31.02
CA ARG A 472 22.01 3.27 30.27
C ARG A 472 21.77 3.38 28.76
N THR A 473 20.50 3.31 28.35
CA THR A 473 20.13 3.47 26.93
C THR A 473 20.57 4.82 26.40
N LYS A 474 20.21 5.91 27.09
CA LYS A 474 20.53 7.29 26.71
C LYS A 474 22.04 7.51 26.58
N THR A 475 22.84 6.98 27.51
CA THR A 475 24.31 7.08 27.47
C THR A 475 24.87 6.50 26.17
N ILE A 476 24.37 5.33 25.73
CA ILE A 476 24.79 4.70 24.47
C ILE A 476 24.40 5.57 23.27
N LEU A 477 23.16 6.08 23.26
CA LEU A 477 22.67 6.93 22.18
C LEU A 477 23.45 8.24 22.07
N ASP A 478 23.77 8.89 23.20
CA ASP A 478 24.51 10.15 23.25
C ASP A 478 25.95 9.98 22.72
N VAL A 479 26.61 8.87 23.06
CA VAL A 479 27.94 8.54 22.50
C VAL A 479 27.85 8.38 20.98
N ALA A 480 26.89 7.61 20.47
CA ALA A 480 26.76 7.40 19.03
C ALA A 480 26.45 8.69 18.27
N LYS A 481 25.59 9.55 18.83
CA LYS A 481 25.27 10.88 18.28
C LYS A 481 26.45 11.82 18.28
N SER A 482 27.23 11.86 19.37
CA SER A 482 28.44 12.71 19.46
C SER A 482 29.47 12.37 18.37
N GLN A 483 29.42 11.13 17.87
CA GLN A 483 30.25 10.62 16.78
C GLN A 483 29.57 10.72 15.40
N ASN A 484 28.42 11.40 15.30
CA ASN A 484 27.59 11.51 14.09
C ASN A 484 27.26 10.16 13.44
N ARG A 485 27.12 9.09 14.24
CA ARG A 485 26.78 7.77 13.74
C ARG A 485 25.28 7.65 13.54
N LYS A 486 24.88 7.19 12.35
CA LYS A 486 23.48 6.86 12.03
C LYS A 486 23.04 5.50 12.60
N TYR A 487 23.99 4.60 12.87
CA TYR A 487 23.73 3.24 13.31
C TYR A 487 24.53 2.94 14.59
N LEU A 488 23.90 2.23 15.52
CA LEU A 488 24.64 1.55 16.58
C LEU A 488 25.36 0.33 16.00
N ASP A 489 26.50 -0.03 16.58
CA ASP A 489 27.07 -1.36 16.35
C ASP A 489 26.24 -2.44 17.10
N ASN A 490 26.45 -3.72 16.80
CA ASN A 490 25.62 -4.78 17.39
C ASN A 490 25.81 -4.96 18.89
N LEU A 491 26.99 -4.62 19.41
CA LEU A 491 27.25 -4.72 20.84
C LEU A 491 26.47 -3.63 21.56
N GLU A 492 26.52 -2.40 21.04
CA GLU A 492 25.71 -1.28 21.54
C GLU A 492 24.20 -1.57 21.43
N ALA A 493 23.74 -2.12 20.30
CA ALA A 493 22.35 -2.52 20.13
C ALA A 493 21.93 -3.59 21.14
N ASN A 494 22.78 -4.59 21.41
CA ASN A 494 22.55 -5.61 22.42
C ASN A 494 22.47 -5.00 23.84
N GLU A 495 23.32 -4.03 24.16
CA GLU A 495 23.26 -3.33 25.44
C GLU A 495 21.97 -2.50 25.60
N VAL A 496 21.45 -1.92 24.52
CA VAL A 496 20.13 -1.26 24.52
C VAL A 496 19.01 -2.27 24.83
N LEU A 497 19.06 -3.48 24.25
CA LEU A 497 18.08 -4.53 24.56
C LEU A 497 18.17 -4.97 26.03
N LEU A 498 19.37 -5.22 26.54
CA LEU A 498 19.61 -5.61 27.93
C LEU A 498 19.15 -4.52 28.91
N ALA A 499 19.38 -3.24 28.59
CA ALA A 499 18.89 -2.11 29.37
C ALA A 499 17.35 -2.09 29.47
N GLY A 500 16.65 -2.56 28.43
CA GLY A 500 15.19 -2.75 28.45
C GLY A 500 14.70 -4.01 29.16
N GLY A 501 15.61 -4.83 29.70
CA GLY A 501 15.29 -6.12 30.30
C GLY A 501 14.86 -7.19 29.30
N ILE A 502 15.28 -7.05 28.03
CA ILE A 502 15.04 -8.08 27.01
C ILE A 502 16.08 -9.18 27.14
N THR A 503 15.64 -10.43 27.16
CA THR A 503 16.54 -11.59 27.17
C THR A 503 17.36 -11.65 25.89
N ALA A 504 18.68 -11.63 26.02
CA ALA A 504 19.64 -11.81 24.93
C ALA A 504 20.72 -12.84 25.34
N PRO A 505 21.39 -13.52 24.39
CA PRO A 505 22.42 -14.49 24.72
C PRO A 505 23.63 -13.78 25.33
N ALA A 506 24.35 -14.49 26.22
CA ALA A 506 25.64 -14.02 26.72
C ALA A 506 26.54 -13.65 25.54
N THR A 507 27.06 -12.42 25.54
CA THR A 507 27.75 -11.82 24.40
C THR A 507 28.97 -11.06 24.91
N LYS A 508 30.10 -11.17 24.21
CA LYS A 508 31.34 -10.47 24.56
C LYS A 508 32.04 -9.95 23.30
N ALA A 509 32.52 -8.71 23.38
CA ALA A 509 33.48 -8.18 22.42
C ALA A 509 34.84 -8.81 22.68
N ILE A 510 35.49 -9.31 21.63
CA ILE A 510 36.79 -9.98 21.75
C ILE A 510 37.77 -9.42 20.73
N SER A 511 39.05 -9.37 21.12
CA SER A 511 40.13 -8.83 20.28
C SER A 511 41.09 -9.90 19.79
N ASN A 512 41.04 -11.10 20.38
CA ASN A 512 41.93 -12.22 20.06
C ASN A 512 41.26 -13.57 20.39
N ILE A 513 41.86 -14.66 19.88
CA ILE A 513 41.37 -16.03 20.10
C ILE A 513 41.44 -16.48 21.57
N ILE A 514 42.33 -15.90 22.39
CA ILE A 514 42.47 -16.25 23.81
C ILE A 514 41.21 -15.80 24.56
N GLU A 515 40.80 -14.55 24.37
CA GLU A 515 39.55 -14.02 24.94
C GLU A 515 38.30 -14.79 24.48
N ALA A 516 38.34 -15.35 23.27
CA ALA A 516 37.28 -16.21 22.74
C ALA A 516 37.21 -17.56 23.49
N LYS A 517 38.36 -18.15 23.80
CA LYS A 517 38.47 -19.40 24.58
C LYS A 517 38.04 -19.20 26.04
N ASP A 518 38.46 -18.10 26.67
CA ASP A 518 38.02 -17.74 28.03
C ASP A 518 36.48 -17.62 28.12
N PHE A 519 35.86 -17.05 27.07
CA PHE A 519 34.41 -16.96 26.98
C PHE A 519 33.77 -18.36 26.87
N VAL A 520 34.36 -19.26 26.09
CA VAL A 520 33.90 -20.65 25.97
C VAL A 520 34.04 -21.41 27.29
N GLU A 521 35.13 -21.22 28.05
CA GLU A 521 35.29 -21.82 29.37
C GLU A 521 34.20 -21.35 30.35
N THR A 522 33.80 -20.07 30.24
CA THR A 522 32.81 -19.47 31.14
C THR A 522 31.36 -19.79 30.75
N CYS A 523 31.04 -19.74 29.45
CA CYS A 523 29.66 -19.82 28.94
C CYS A 523 29.33 -21.17 28.25
N GLY A 524 30.35 -22.00 28.01
CA GLY A 524 30.26 -23.30 27.34
C GLY A 524 29.96 -23.21 25.83
N GLN A 525 30.15 -24.33 25.13
CA GLN A 525 29.73 -24.52 23.73
C GLN A 525 28.25 -24.95 23.61
N PRO A 526 27.61 -24.83 22.43
CA PRO A 526 28.12 -24.18 21.22
C PRO A 526 28.11 -22.65 21.31
N VAL A 527 28.97 -22.00 20.51
CA VAL A 527 29.08 -20.54 20.40
C VAL A 527 28.94 -20.07 18.95
N VAL A 528 28.68 -18.78 18.78
CA VAL A 528 28.62 -18.08 17.49
C VAL A 528 29.70 -17.01 17.48
N LEU A 529 30.43 -16.93 16.36
CA LEU A 529 31.42 -15.87 16.13
C LEU A 529 30.88 -14.91 15.05
N LYS A 530 30.89 -13.60 15.35
CA LYS A 530 30.29 -12.54 14.52
C LYS A 530 31.26 -11.37 14.34
N LEU A 531 31.20 -10.71 13.18
CA LEU A 531 31.76 -9.38 12.96
C LEU A 531 30.72 -8.30 13.30
N SER A 532 31.17 -7.20 13.89
CA SER A 532 30.33 -6.06 14.24
C SER A 532 31.00 -4.75 13.85
N ALA A 533 30.31 -3.88 13.12
CA ALA A 533 30.75 -2.52 12.80
C ALA A 533 29.52 -1.63 12.54
N PRO A 534 29.60 -0.30 12.81
CA PRO A 534 28.56 0.64 12.41
C PRO A 534 28.31 0.55 10.89
N GLY A 535 27.06 0.31 10.49
CA GLY A 535 26.68 0.20 9.07
C GLY A 535 26.87 -1.18 8.43
N MET A 536 27.41 -2.18 9.14
CA MET A 536 27.42 -3.58 8.69
C MET A 536 26.07 -4.25 8.99
N LEU A 537 25.04 -3.88 8.22
CA LEU A 537 23.65 -4.28 8.48
C LEU A 537 23.34 -5.73 8.07
N HIS A 538 23.92 -6.23 6.98
CA HIS A 538 23.66 -7.59 6.45
C HIS A 538 24.87 -8.53 6.65
N LYS A 539 25.17 -8.87 7.91
CA LYS A 539 26.36 -9.64 8.29
C LYS A 539 26.41 -11.03 7.63
N THR A 540 25.28 -11.70 7.49
CA THR A 540 25.20 -13.02 6.86
C THR A 540 25.56 -12.97 5.37
N GLU A 541 25.21 -11.88 4.67
CA GLU A 541 25.49 -11.71 3.23
C GLU A 541 26.97 -11.46 2.95
N VAL A 542 27.66 -10.76 3.85
CA VAL A 542 29.15 -10.68 3.83
C VAL A 542 29.80 -11.94 4.45
N GLY A 543 28.98 -12.86 4.96
CA GLY A 543 29.33 -14.06 5.72
C GLY A 543 30.24 -13.77 6.91
N GLY A 544 29.96 -12.67 7.61
CA GLY A 544 30.59 -12.27 8.87
C GLY A 544 30.01 -12.97 10.11
N VAL A 545 29.24 -14.04 9.93
CA VAL A 545 28.66 -14.86 11.01
C VAL A 545 29.02 -16.32 10.78
N ILE A 546 29.51 -16.98 11.82
CA ILE A 546 29.78 -18.43 11.83
C ILE A 546 29.12 -19.03 13.07
N THR A 547 28.14 -19.91 12.85
CA THR A 547 27.40 -20.65 13.88
C THR A 547 27.96 -22.06 14.05
N ASP A 548 27.39 -22.82 14.99
CA ASP A 548 27.64 -24.24 15.23
C ASP A 548 29.10 -24.54 15.54
N ILE A 549 29.71 -23.70 16.38
CA ILE A 549 31.07 -23.89 16.88
C ILE A 549 30.99 -24.70 18.18
N TRP A 550 31.26 -25.99 18.06
CA TRP A 550 31.18 -26.99 19.14
C TRP A 550 32.52 -27.31 19.79
N THR A 551 33.63 -27.02 19.13
CA THR A 551 34.98 -27.35 19.62
C THR A 551 35.95 -26.18 19.48
N ASP A 552 37.05 -26.22 20.25
CA ASP A 552 38.12 -25.22 20.20
C ASP A 552 38.81 -25.15 18.84
N ASP A 553 38.93 -26.30 18.16
CA ASP A 553 39.48 -26.37 16.80
C ASP A 553 38.56 -25.65 15.81
N GLN A 554 37.25 -25.86 15.92
CA GLN A 554 36.26 -25.15 15.10
C GLN A 554 36.27 -23.65 15.40
N LEU A 555 36.46 -23.25 16.65
CA LEU A 555 36.57 -21.85 17.05
C LEU A 555 37.80 -21.18 16.42
N THR A 556 38.93 -21.86 16.42
CA THR A 556 40.17 -21.38 15.80
C THR A 556 40.01 -21.24 14.29
N GLN A 557 39.42 -22.23 13.62
CA GLN A 557 39.13 -22.16 12.18
C GLN A 557 38.14 -21.04 11.84
N ALA A 558 37.11 -20.83 12.67
CA ALA A 558 36.15 -19.75 12.51
C ALA A 558 36.82 -18.37 12.65
N TRP A 559 37.72 -18.22 13.62
CA TRP A 559 38.51 -17.00 13.82
C TRP A 559 39.36 -16.65 12.60
N ASP A 560 40.17 -17.60 12.12
CA ASP A 560 41.05 -17.38 10.97
C ASP A 560 40.25 -17.00 9.72
N LYS A 561 39.10 -17.66 9.51
CA LYS A 561 38.20 -17.38 8.39
C LYS A 561 37.64 -15.96 8.45
N LEU A 562 37.21 -15.50 9.62
CA LEU A 562 36.70 -14.13 9.79
C LEU A 562 37.82 -13.09 9.69
N GLU A 563 39.03 -13.36 10.20
CA GLU A 563 40.17 -12.45 10.07
C GLU A 563 40.57 -12.24 8.60
N GLN A 564 40.58 -13.31 7.79
CA GLN A 564 40.78 -13.20 6.35
C GLN A 564 39.69 -12.35 5.67
N LYS A 565 38.44 -12.49 6.10
CA LYS A 565 37.33 -11.67 5.59
C LYS A 565 37.48 -10.20 5.93
N VAL A 566 37.90 -9.87 7.16
CA VAL A 566 38.13 -8.47 7.57
C VAL A 566 39.16 -7.79 6.66
N LYS A 567 40.19 -8.52 6.22
CA LYS A 567 41.20 -8.01 5.28
C LYS A 567 40.64 -7.68 3.89
N GLN A 568 39.50 -8.27 3.51
CA GLN A 568 38.83 -8.08 2.22
C GLN A 568 37.70 -7.02 2.27
N LEU A 569 37.39 -6.48 3.46
CA LEU A 569 36.39 -5.42 3.62
C LEU A 569 36.92 -4.06 3.16
N ASP A 570 36.00 -3.17 2.81
CA ASP A 570 36.26 -1.77 2.44
C ASP A 570 37.11 -1.04 3.49
N GLU A 571 38.08 -0.25 3.05
CA GLU A 571 39.01 0.50 3.92
C GLU A 571 38.30 1.48 4.87
N ASN A 572 37.09 1.92 4.53
CA ASN A 572 36.30 2.81 5.39
C ASN A 572 35.60 2.07 6.54
N ILE A 573 35.29 0.78 6.35
CA ILE A 573 34.58 -0.05 7.33
C ILE A 573 35.58 -0.81 8.20
N ARG A 574 36.65 -1.32 7.59
CA ARG A 574 37.65 -2.19 8.22
C ARG A 574 38.20 -1.68 9.57
N PRO A 575 38.52 -0.38 9.77
CA PRO A 575 39.02 0.12 11.04
C PRO A 575 38.02 0.06 12.19
N GLN A 576 36.73 -0.08 11.88
CA GLN A 576 35.62 -0.05 12.83
C GLN A 576 35.10 -1.46 13.17
N VAL A 577 35.66 -2.51 12.55
CA VAL A 577 35.22 -3.89 12.75
C VAL A 577 35.74 -4.44 14.08
N LYS A 578 34.82 -4.95 14.88
CA LYS A 578 35.07 -5.69 16.11
C LYS A 578 34.65 -7.15 15.94
N PHE A 579 35.33 -8.06 16.62
CA PHE A 579 34.89 -9.43 16.76
C PHE A 579 33.98 -9.56 17.98
N GLN A 580 32.94 -10.36 17.84
CA GLN A 580 31.94 -10.64 18.85
C GLN A 580 31.77 -12.15 18.96
N ILE A 581 31.87 -12.67 20.18
CA ILE A 581 31.51 -14.06 20.50
C ILE A 581 30.23 -14.05 21.33
N GLN A 582 29.36 -15.01 21.04
CA GLN A 582 28.04 -15.11 21.65
C GLN A 582 27.69 -16.57 21.93
N LYS A 583 26.99 -16.84 23.05
CA LYS A 583 26.42 -18.17 23.30
C LYS A 583 25.38 -18.50 22.24
N GLN A 584 25.49 -19.66 21.59
CA GLN A 584 24.47 -20.08 20.63
C GLN A 584 23.21 -20.55 21.37
N ILE A 585 22.05 -20.05 20.95
CA ILE A 585 20.75 -20.49 21.45
C ILE A 585 20.36 -21.78 20.72
N GLY A 586 19.79 -22.74 21.46
CA GLY A 586 19.38 -24.04 20.94
C GLY A 586 18.18 -23.98 19.99
N MET A 587 17.68 -25.16 19.59
CA MET A 587 16.58 -25.29 18.64
C MET A 587 15.34 -24.49 19.09
N GLY A 588 14.82 -23.67 18.18
CA GLY A 588 13.64 -22.83 18.38
C GLY A 588 13.14 -22.27 17.05
N THR A 589 12.04 -21.53 17.10
CA THR A 589 11.48 -20.87 15.92
C THR A 589 11.99 -19.43 15.82
N GLU A 590 12.53 -19.06 14.65
CA GLU A 590 13.00 -17.71 14.36
C GLU A 590 11.82 -16.79 14.00
N VAL A 591 11.72 -15.66 14.69
CA VAL A 591 10.76 -14.59 14.43
C VAL A 591 11.47 -13.26 14.25
N ILE A 592 10.83 -12.33 13.52
CA ILE A 592 11.29 -10.95 13.39
C ILE A 592 10.38 -10.03 14.19
N VAL A 593 10.97 -9.07 14.89
CA VAL A 593 10.27 -7.98 15.57
C VAL A 593 10.90 -6.66 15.13
N GLY A 594 10.14 -5.82 14.43
CA GLY A 594 10.63 -4.54 13.92
C GLY A 594 9.83 -3.37 14.48
N LEU A 595 10.47 -2.23 14.66
CA LEU A 595 9.88 -0.98 15.12
C LEU A 595 10.37 0.16 14.23
N LYS A 596 9.44 0.99 13.75
CA LYS A 596 9.76 2.12 12.88
C LYS A 596 8.79 3.27 13.13
N ARG A 597 9.27 4.51 12.95
CA ARG A 597 8.40 5.69 12.94
C ARG A 597 7.90 5.97 11.53
N ASP A 598 6.59 5.95 11.34
CA ASP A 598 5.93 6.44 10.15
C ASP A 598 5.50 7.90 10.33
N PRO A 599 5.70 8.76 9.32
CA PRO A 599 5.38 10.19 9.43
C PRO A 599 3.89 10.49 9.57
N ASN A 600 2.99 9.60 9.13
CA ASN A 600 1.54 9.84 9.15
C ASN A 600 0.86 9.15 10.34
N PHE A 601 1.24 7.90 10.63
CA PHE A 601 0.55 7.04 11.59
C PHE A 601 1.35 6.80 12.89
N GLY A 602 2.56 7.34 13.01
CA GLY A 602 3.34 7.28 14.23
C GLY A 602 4.17 6.01 14.35
N ASP A 603 4.28 5.47 15.56
CA ASP A 603 5.17 4.35 15.87
C ASP A 603 4.54 3.01 15.46
N ILE A 604 5.24 2.21 14.64
CA ILE A 604 4.74 0.97 14.04
C ILE A 604 5.57 -0.22 14.52
N LEU A 605 4.88 -1.27 14.94
CA LEU A 605 5.42 -2.59 15.23
C LEU A 605 5.19 -3.55 14.05
N LEU A 606 6.24 -4.25 13.65
CA LEU A 606 6.26 -5.35 12.68
C LEU A 606 6.50 -6.67 13.42
N PHE A 607 5.73 -7.70 13.09
CA PHE A 607 5.95 -9.07 13.59
C PHE A 607 5.74 -10.12 12.49
N GLY A 608 6.55 -11.18 12.52
CA GLY A 608 6.42 -12.28 11.59
C GLY A 608 7.49 -13.36 11.70
N ALA A 609 7.56 -14.23 10.69
CA ALA A 609 8.63 -15.21 10.55
C ALA A 609 9.99 -14.52 10.32
N GLY A 610 11.01 -14.94 11.06
CA GLY A 610 12.35 -14.36 11.04
C GLY A 610 13.38 -15.23 10.32
N GLY A 611 14.62 -14.74 10.27
CA GLY A 611 15.76 -15.46 9.70
C GLY A 611 15.57 -15.83 8.23
N THR A 612 16.00 -17.03 7.83
CA THR A 612 15.93 -17.46 6.41
C THR A 612 14.49 -17.63 5.90
N LEU A 613 13.51 -17.81 6.81
CA LEU A 613 12.11 -17.95 6.44
C LEU A 613 11.41 -16.61 6.18
N ALA A 614 12.00 -15.49 6.62
CA ALA A 614 11.42 -14.15 6.45
C ALA A 614 11.17 -13.80 4.97
N GLU A 615 12.11 -14.15 4.08
CA GLU A 615 12.00 -13.89 2.63
C GLU A 615 11.00 -14.83 1.93
N LEU A 616 10.78 -16.03 2.46
CA LEU A 616 10.00 -17.08 1.80
C LEU A 616 8.50 -17.07 2.18
N ILE A 617 8.15 -16.71 3.43
CA ILE A 617 6.79 -16.92 3.97
C ILE A 617 5.88 -15.68 3.82
N LEU A 618 6.45 -14.50 3.51
CA LEU A 618 5.70 -13.21 3.45
C LEU A 618 4.73 -13.08 4.64
N ASP A 619 5.21 -13.37 5.84
CA ASP A 619 4.47 -13.19 7.10
C ASP A 619 4.86 -11.83 7.69
N ARG A 620 4.23 -10.76 7.21
CA ARG A 620 4.51 -9.38 7.65
C ARG A 620 3.24 -8.80 8.24
N ASN A 621 3.16 -8.75 9.56
CA ASN A 621 2.02 -8.21 10.30
C ASN A 621 2.43 -6.88 10.91
N LEU A 622 1.56 -5.87 10.81
CA LEU A 622 1.82 -4.51 11.28
C LEU A 622 0.83 -4.11 12.37
N PHE A 623 1.28 -3.31 13.34
CA PHE A 623 0.47 -2.80 14.45
C PHE A 623 0.89 -1.36 14.78
N ILE A 624 -0.07 -0.49 15.09
CA ILE A 624 0.20 0.91 15.49
C ILE A 624 0.28 1.01 17.00
N LEU A 625 1.41 1.49 17.52
CA LEU A 625 1.64 1.66 18.96
C LEU A 625 0.96 2.93 19.51
N PRO A 626 0.67 2.99 20.83
CA PRO A 626 0.95 1.99 21.87
C PRO A 626 0.00 0.77 21.80
N ALA A 627 0.40 -0.31 22.49
CA ALA A 627 -0.36 -1.57 22.57
C ALA A 627 -0.39 -2.08 24.01
N SER A 628 -1.49 -2.69 24.42
CA SER A 628 -1.58 -3.50 25.64
C SER A 628 -1.03 -4.91 25.41
N LYS A 629 -0.71 -5.65 26.48
CA LYS A 629 -0.23 -7.02 26.39
C LYS A 629 -1.27 -7.97 25.77
N PRO A 630 -2.59 -7.87 26.07
CA PRO A 630 -3.61 -8.62 25.35
C PRO A 630 -3.62 -8.34 23.84
N GLU A 631 -3.49 -7.07 23.42
CA GLU A 631 -3.42 -6.72 21.99
C GLU A 631 -2.18 -7.31 21.31
N ILE A 632 -1.01 -7.26 21.95
CA ILE A 632 0.22 -7.90 21.43
C ILE A 632 0.01 -9.42 21.30
N LYS A 633 -0.59 -10.06 22.30
CA LYS A 633 -0.85 -11.50 22.26
C LYS A 633 -1.79 -11.87 21.11
N GLU A 634 -2.87 -11.12 20.92
CA GLU A 634 -3.77 -11.30 19.79
C GLU A 634 -3.06 -11.07 18.46
N PHE A 635 -2.27 -9.99 18.36
CA PHE A 635 -1.48 -9.66 17.18
C PHE A 635 -0.51 -10.79 16.79
N VAL A 636 0.23 -11.34 17.75
CA VAL A 636 1.11 -12.50 17.53
C VAL A 636 0.30 -13.71 17.07
N GLN A 637 -0.86 -13.97 17.69
CA GLN A 637 -1.70 -15.14 17.35
C GLN A 637 -2.33 -15.09 15.96
N ARG A 638 -2.48 -13.91 15.37
CA ARG A 638 -3.01 -13.71 14.01
C ARG A 638 -1.96 -13.95 12.91
N SER A 639 -0.68 -13.97 13.25
CA SER A 639 0.41 -14.24 12.30
C SER A 639 0.35 -15.65 11.72
N LYS A 640 0.97 -15.87 10.55
CA LYS A 640 1.06 -17.23 9.97
C LYS A 640 1.95 -18.12 10.82
N ILE A 641 3.03 -17.57 11.38
CA ILE A 641 3.98 -18.29 12.24
C ILE A 641 3.34 -18.77 13.55
N ALA A 642 2.22 -18.18 13.99
CA ALA A 642 1.50 -18.58 15.19
C ALA A 642 1.13 -20.06 15.25
N LYS A 643 0.87 -20.71 14.10
CA LYS A 643 0.58 -22.15 14.03
C LYS A 643 1.78 -23.00 14.49
N ILE A 644 3.00 -22.56 14.19
CA ILE A 644 4.22 -23.21 14.65
C ILE A 644 4.45 -22.89 16.13
N LEU A 645 4.25 -21.62 16.52
CA LEU A 645 4.41 -21.20 17.93
C LEU A 645 3.46 -21.94 18.89
N LYS A 646 2.25 -22.31 18.45
CA LYS A 646 1.28 -23.08 19.25
C LYS A 646 1.58 -24.60 19.32
N GLY A 647 2.62 -25.07 18.64
CA GLY A 647 2.92 -26.48 18.47
C GLY A 647 2.30 -27.03 17.18
N TYR A 648 3.12 -27.69 16.36
CA TYR A 648 2.71 -28.26 15.07
C TYR A 648 3.22 -29.70 14.95
N ARG A 649 2.39 -30.63 14.45
CA ARG A 649 2.73 -32.05 14.23
C ARG A 649 3.35 -32.77 15.44
N GLY A 650 2.85 -32.51 16.64
CA GLY A 650 3.31 -33.18 17.87
C GLY A 650 4.42 -32.47 18.63
N GLU A 651 4.95 -31.36 18.10
CA GLU A 651 5.84 -30.47 18.84
C GLU A 651 5.09 -29.72 19.95
N PRO A 652 5.71 -29.49 21.12
CA PRO A 652 5.10 -28.72 22.20
C PRO A 652 4.92 -27.24 21.82
N PRO A 653 3.97 -26.53 22.45
CA PRO A 653 3.84 -25.08 22.30
C PRO A 653 5.10 -24.35 22.79
N LEU A 654 5.46 -23.28 22.10
CA LEU A 654 6.59 -22.42 22.46
C LEU A 654 6.17 -21.33 23.46
N ALA A 655 7.14 -20.64 24.05
CA ALA A 655 6.94 -19.63 25.09
C ALA A 655 6.35 -18.31 24.55
N ILE A 656 5.12 -18.34 24.03
CA ILE A 656 4.43 -17.17 23.45
C ILE A 656 4.32 -16.02 24.45
N ASP A 657 4.07 -16.29 25.73
CA ASP A 657 3.95 -15.23 26.73
C ASP A 657 5.29 -14.50 26.98
N LYS A 658 6.43 -15.21 26.85
CA LYS A 658 7.78 -14.62 26.91
C LYS A 658 8.06 -13.79 25.67
N LEU A 659 7.63 -14.25 24.50
CA LEU A 659 7.71 -13.46 23.26
C LEU A 659 6.89 -12.17 23.37
N CYS A 660 5.68 -12.22 23.92
CA CYS A 660 4.85 -11.03 24.11
C CYS A 660 5.52 -10.03 25.08
N ASP A 661 6.16 -10.51 26.15
CA ASP A 661 6.92 -9.68 27.09
C ASP A 661 8.13 -9.01 26.40
N LEU A 662 8.87 -9.76 25.57
CA LEU A 662 9.96 -9.24 24.75
C LEU A 662 9.47 -8.13 23.82
N ILE A 663 8.38 -8.35 23.08
CA ILE A 663 7.80 -7.36 22.17
C ILE A 663 7.36 -6.10 22.92
N LEU A 664 6.71 -6.26 24.08
CA LEU A 664 6.26 -5.16 24.93
C LEU A 664 7.47 -4.30 25.36
N ARG A 665 8.50 -4.91 25.95
CA ARG A 665 9.73 -4.22 26.37
C ARG A 665 10.43 -3.53 25.22
N PHE A 666 10.51 -4.19 24.07
CA PHE A 666 11.10 -3.65 22.86
C PHE A 666 10.39 -2.39 22.38
N ALA A 667 9.05 -2.41 22.39
CA ALA A 667 8.24 -1.24 22.09
C ALA A 667 8.42 -0.11 23.10
N VAL A 668 8.49 -0.41 24.41
CA VAL A 668 8.70 0.62 25.46
C VAL A 668 10.03 1.35 25.27
N ILE A 669 11.13 0.62 25.03
CA ILE A 669 12.45 1.23 24.74
C ILE A 669 12.31 2.22 23.57
N PHE A 670 11.68 1.79 22.48
CA PHE A 670 11.51 2.62 21.30
C PHE A 670 10.63 3.86 21.54
N LEU A 671 9.50 3.69 22.22
CA LEU A 671 8.54 4.78 22.48
C LEU A 671 9.14 5.86 23.40
N GLN A 672 9.93 5.44 24.39
CA GLN A 672 10.59 6.34 25.35
C GLN A 672 11.84 7.03 24.78
N ASN A 673 12.42 6.51 23.69
CA ASN A 673 13.63 7.07 23.06
C ASN A 673 13.33 7.69 21.68
N LYS A 674 12.98 8.98 21.66
CA LYS A 674 12.63 9.71 20.42
C LYS A 674 13.76 9.88 19.41
N ASP A 675 14.97 9.51 19.80
CA ASP A 675 16.19 9.56 18.98
C ASP A 675 16.37 8.35 18.07
N ILE A 676 15.69 7.25 18.35
CA ILE A 676 15.83 6.00 17.59
C ILE A 676 14.82 5.98 16.45
N ASP A 677 15.24 6.04 15.19
CA ASP A 677 14.33 6.04 14.03
C ASP A 677 13.72 4.65 13.74
N GLU A 678 14.53 3.60 13.91
CA GLU A 678 14.18 2.21 13.64
C GLU A 678 14.90 1.28 14.61
N MET A 679 14.21 0.24 15.10
CA MET A 679 14.81 -0.89 15.81
C MET A 679 14.33 -2.19 15.19
N GLU A 680 15.19 -3.19 15.10
CA GLU A 680 14.82 -4.52 14.62
C GLU A 680 15.52 -5.59 15.45
N ILE A 681 14.81 -6.67 15.75
CA ILE A 681 15.35 -7.93 16.23
C ILE A 681 15.12 -8.97 15.13
N ASN A 682 16.20 -9.47 14.54
CA ASN A 682 16.14 -10.43 13.44
C ASN A 682 17.37 -11.36 13.39
N PRO A 683 17.27 -12.61 13.89
CA PRO A 683 16.10 -13.22 14.49
C PRO A 683 16.00 -13.01 16.02
N ALA A 684 14.78 -13.05 16.54
CA ALA A 684 14.51 -13.56 17.88
C ALA A 684 14.22 -15.06 17.78
N ILE A 685 14.77 -15.87 18.69
CA ILE A 685 14.52 -17.31 18.76
C ILE A 685 13.55 -17.61 19.89
N VAL A 686 12.41 -18.21 19.56
CA VAL A 686 11.40 -18.66 20.52
C VAL A 686 11.59 -20.15 20.77
N THR A 687 11.84 -20.50 22.02
CA THR A 687 12.00 -21.88 22.49
C THR A 687 10.78 -22.28 23.32
N VAL A 688 10.75 -23.52 23.82
CA VAL A 688 9.71 -23.99 24.73
C VAL A 688 9.68 -23.23 26.06
N ASN A 689 10.81 -22.64 26.48
CA ASN A 689 10.95 -22.00 27.79
C ASN A 689 11.10 -20.48 27.74
N ASP A 690 11.62 -19.94 26.63
CA ASP A 690 12.01 -18.53 26.56
C ASP A 690 11.97 -17.96 25.13
N ALA A 691 12.02 -16.63 25.02
CA ALA A 691 12.18 -15.89 23.77
C ALA A 691 13.42 -15.00 23.86
N VAL A 692 14.40 -15.22 22.97
CA VAL A 692 15.73 -14.62 23.08
C VAL A 692 16.05 -13.80 21.84
N ALA A 693 16.43 -12.54 22.01
CA ALA A 693 16.87 -11.66 20.92
C ALA A 693 18.32 -11.97 20.54
N VAL A 694 18.54 -12.62 19.39
CA VAL A 694 19.88 -13.13 19.00
C VAL A 694 20.66 -12.12 18.16
N ASP A 695 19.95 -11.26 17.44
CA ASP A 695 20.55 -10.19 16.68
C ASP A 695 19.65 -8.96 16.65
N ALA A 696 20.25 -7.77 16.68
CA ALA A 696 19.54 -6.52 16.82
C ALA A 696 20.18 -5.40 16.02
N LYS A 697 19.34 -4.53 15.46
CA LYS A 697 19.72 -3.34 14.71
C LYS A 697 19.02 -2.13 15.29
N VAL A 698 19.76 -1.04 15.46
CA VAL A 698 19.22 0.24 15.93
C VAL A 698 19.73 1.35 15.01
N THR A 699 18.80 2.09 14.42
CA THR A 699 19.06 3.26 13.57
C THR A 699 18.63 4.52 14.31
N LEU A 700 19.47 5.55 14.30
CA LEU A 700 19.19 6.83 14.95
C LEU A 700 18.61 7.83 13.94
N LYS A 701 17.80 8.77 14.45
CA LYS A 701 17.39 9.94 13.70
C LYS A 701 18.64 10.75 13.36
N GLY A 702 18.81 11.09 12.09
CA GLY A 702 19.86 12.01 11.69
C GLY A 702 19.64 13.38 12.35
N LEU A 703 20.70 13.99 12.87
CA LEU A 703 20.75 15.45 12.99
C LEU A 703 20.49 16.01 11.59
N GLN A 704 19.54 16.95 11.48
CA GLN A 704 19.06 17.48 10.20
C GLN A 704 20.17 17.58 9.15
N SER A 705 20.07 16.71 8.14
CA SER A 705 20.66 16.95 6.84
C SER A 705 19.52 16.87 5.83
N THR A 706 19.39 17.97 5.09
CA THR A 706 18.49 18.22 3.96
C THR A 706 18.22 16.97 3.14
N GLU A 707 16.93 16.61 3.01
CA GLU A 707 16.34 15.71 2.02
C GLU A 707 16.99 14.32 1.90
N SER A 708 16.18 13.28 1.76
CA SER A 708 16.68 12.06 1.16
C SER A 708 17.18 12.40 -0.24
N LYS A 709 18.49 12.62 -0.39
CA LYS A 709 19.12 12.51 -1.71
C LYS A 709 18.97 11.05 -2.08
N GLY A 710 17.87 10.75 -2.78
CA GLY A 710 17.85 9.68 -3.76
C GLY A 710 19.13 9.78 -4.60
N GLN A 711 19.60 8.63 -5.10
CA GLN A 711 20.82 8.60 -5.91
C GLN A 711 20.83 9.77 -6.89
N LYS A 712 21.86 10.63 -6.79
CA LYS A 712 21.97 11.82 -7.62
C LYS A 712 22.11 11.37 -9.06
N PHE A 713 21.22 11.82 -9.94
CA PHE A 713 21.37 11.59 -11.37
C PHE A 713 22.69 12.21 -11.83
N LYS A 714 23.50 11.41 -12.51
CA LYS A 714 24.64 11.88 -13.29
C LYS A 714 24.13 12.37 -14.64
N SER A 715 24.82 13.34 -15.22
CA SER A 715 24.54 13.79 -16.58
C SER A 715 25.53 13.17 -17.56
N ALA A 716 25.02 12.76 -18.72
CA ALA A 716 25.83 12.34 -19.85
C ALA A 716 25.33 13.01 -21.13
N THR A 717 26.26 13.41 -21.99
CA THR A 717 25.96 14.09 -23.25
C THR A 717 26.00 13.09 -24.38
N LEU A 718 24.98 13.08 -25.25
CA LEU A 718 24.99 12.27 -26.46
C LEU A 718 26.03 12.82 -27.44
N VAL A 719 27.08 12.05 -27.72
CA VAL A 719 28.19 12.47 -28.60
C VAL A 719 28.15 11.79 -29.96
N TYR A 720 27.50 10.64 -30.07
CA TYR A 720 27.37 9.91 -31.34
C TYR A 720 26.10 9.05 -31.37
N HIS A 721 25.44 9.01 -32.52
CA HIS A 721 24.28 8.16 -32.77
C HIS A 721 24.40 7.51 -34.15
N HIS A 722 24.18 6.19 -34.21
CA HIS A 722 24.21 5.43 -35.46
C HIS A 722 23.12 4.36 -35.50
N LEU A 723 22.39 4.29 -36.61
CA LEU A 723 21.45 3.19 -36.89
C LEU A 723 22.23 1.99 -37.40
N LEU A 724 22.30 0.91 -36.62
CA LEU A 724 23.08 -0.28 -36.94
C LEU A 724 22.34 -1.26 -37.85
N ALA A 725 21.04 -1.40 -37.63
CA ALA A 725 20.11 -2.26 -38.36
C ALA A 725 18.70 -1.68 -38.19
N SER A 726 17.70 -2.19 -38.91
CA SER A 726 16.40 -1.52 -39.11
C SER A 726 15.72 -0.93 -37.85
N ARG A 727 15.96 -1.51 -36.67
CA ARG A 727 15.42 -1.08 -35.37
C ARG A 727 16.46 -0.94 -34.24
N PHE A 728 17.74 -1.15 -34.54
CA PHE A 728 18.81 -1.19 -33.53
C PHE A 728 19.68 0.05 -33.67
N HIS A 729 19.69 0.89 -32.63
CA HIS A 729 20.41 2.15 -32.59
C HIS A 729 21.54 2.06 -31.58
N GLN A 730 22.74 2.50 -31.95
CA GLN A 730 23.84 2.73 -31.01
C GLN A 730 23.89 4.20 -30.64
N PHE A 731 23.97 4.48 -29.34
CA PHE A 731 24.16 5.81 -28.78
C PHE A 731 25.42 5.81 -27.91
N ASP A 732 26.36 6.71 -28.21
CA ASP A 732 27.56 6.89 -27.39
C ASP A 732 27.43 8.16 -26.57
N PHE A 733 27.71 8.03 -25.28
CA PHE A 733 27.56 9.08 -24.29
C PHE A 733 28.91 9.42 -23.67
N GLU A 734 29.09 10.72 -23.39
CA GLU A 734 30.21 11.24 -22.59
C GLU A 734 29.69 11.76 -21.24
N THR A 735 30.23 11.24 -20.13
CA THR A 735 29.83 11.64 -18.78
C THR A 735 30.67 12.80 -18.26
N GLU A 736 30.04 13.69 -17.49
CA GLU A 736 30.73 14.82 -16.85
C GLU A 736 31.74 14.35 -15.78
N GLU A 737 31.42 13.25 -15.10
CA GLU A 737 32.25 12.60 -14.08
C GLU A 737 32.73 11.24 -14.57
N GLU A 738 33.88 10.77 -14.05
CA GLU A 738 34.36 9.42 -14.36
C GLU A 738 33.43 8.34 -13.78
N MET A 739 33.29 7.25 -14.54
CA MET A 739 32.43 6.13 -14.21
C MET A 739 33.11 4.81 -14.56
N THR A 740 33.51 4.07 -13.52
CA THR A 740 34.10 2.74 -13.67
C THR A 740 33.00 1.71 -13.88
N ILE A 741 32.81 1.27 -15.13
CA ILE A 741 31.82 0.28 -15.53
C ILE A 741 32.51 -1.07 -15.69
N LYS A 742 32.04 -2.09 -14.96
CA LYS A 742 32.51 -3.47 -15.14
C LYS A 742 31.81 -4.11 -16.35
N PRO A 743 32.50 -4.95 -17.16
CA PRO A 743 31.89 -5.64 -18.29
C PRO A 743 30.64 -6.41 -17.89
N GLY A 744 29.49 -6.05 -18.47
CA GLY A 744 28.17 -6.62 -18.18
C GLY A 744 27.25 -5.76 -17.31
N GLN A 745 27.73 -4.63 -16.78
CA GLN A 745 26.89 -3.70 -16.03
C GLN A 745 25.97 -2.85 -16.92
N TYR A 746 24.92 -2.30 -16.31
CA TYR A 746 23.95 -1.43 -16.96
C TYR A 746 23.87 -0.06 -16.30
N VAL A 747 23.28 0.90 -17.00
CA VAL A 747 22.89 2.21 -16.46
C VAL A 747 21.38 2.38 -16.56
N SER A 748 20.82 3.15 -15.64
CA SER A 748 19.39 3.44 -15.57
C SER A 748 19.14 4.86 -16.07
N VAL A 749 18.54 5.02 -17.25
CA VAL A 749 18.32 6.32 -17.91
C VAL A 749 16.92 6.83 -17.62
N LYS A 750 16.80 8.10 -17.22
CA LYS A 750 15.52 8.80 -17.04
C LYS A 750 14.92 9.15 -18.40
N VAL A 751 14.07 8.26 -18.92
CA VAL A 751 13.42 8.37 -20.23
C VAL A 751 12.12 9.18 -20.22
N ALA A 752 11.59 9.51 -19.04
CA ALA A 752 10.51 10.48 -18.84
C ALA A 752 10.57 11.02 -17.40
N GLU A 753 9.78 12.06 -17.09
CA GLU A 753 9.78 12.70 -15.76
C GLU A 753 9.64 11.71 -14.60
N ASN A 754 8.81 10.67 -14.77
CA ASN A 754 8.52 9.62 -13.79
C ASN A 754 8.92 8.21 -14.25
N ARG A 755 9.77 8.06 -15.28
CA ARG A 755 10.18 6.75 -15.82
C ARG A 755 11.68 6.66 -15.99
N ILE A 756 12.24 5.61 -15.43
CA ILE A 756 13.64 5.22 -15.57
C ILE A 756 13.66 3.82 -16.17
N ASN A 757 14.47 3.59 -17.20
CA ASN A 757 14.65 2.28 -17.82
C ASN A 757 16.13 1.87 -17.70
N ALA A 758 16.40 0.58 -17.50
CA ALA A 758 17.74 0.01 -17.47
C ALA A 758 18.23 -0.35 -18.89
N TYR A 759 19.49 -0.03 -19.18
CA TYR A 759 20.15 -0.32 -20.46
C TYR A 759 21.58 -0.81 -20.22
N SER A 760 21.87 -2.03 -20.68
CA SER A 760 23.18 -2.65 -20.52
C SER A 760 24.24 -1.92 -21.34
N VAL A 761 25.39 -1.67 -20.72
CA VAL A 761 26.48 -0.92 -21.35
C VAL A 761 27.18 -1.83 -22.36
N THR A 762 27.32 -1.34 -23.59
CA THR A 762 27.76 -2.14 -24.74
C THR A 762 29.24 -1.99 -25.07
N HIS A 763 29.82 -0.85 -24.71
CA HIS A 763 31.25 -0.59 -24.83
C HIS A 763 31.65 0.52 -23.85
N THR A 764 32.89 0.50 -23.39
CA THR A 764 33.49 1.56 -22.58
C THR A 764 34.80 2.00 -23.22
N GLY A 765 34.78 3.10 -23.98
CA GLY A 765 35.97 3.59 -24.68
C GLY A 765 36.96 4.30 -23.77
N SER A 766 36.50 4.82 -22.63
CA SER A 766 37.30 5.44 -21.57
C SER A 766 36.45 5.55 -20.28
N PRO A 767 37.01 5.97 -19.13
CA PRO A 767 36.24 6.19 -17.90
C PRO A 767 35.11 7.20 -18.01
N ARG A 768 35.05 8.00 -19.10
CA ARG A 768 33.97 8.96 -19.35
C ARG A 768 33.10 8.61 -20.55
N HIS A 769 33.40 7.54 -21.27
CA HIS A 769 32.67 7.17 -22.48
C HIS A 769 32.04 5.79 -22.36
N PHE A 770 30.74 5.72 -22.63
CA PHE A 770 30.02 4.46 -22.71
C PHE A 770 28.99 4.46 -23.85
N SER A 771 28.68 3.27 -24.36
CA SER A 771 27.71 3.09 -25.44
C SER A 771 26.50 2.28 -24.98
N LEU A 772 25.32 2.63 -25.49
CA LEU A 772 24.07 1.88 -25.34
C LEU A 772 23.56 1.40 -26.70
N LEU A 773 23.03 0.17 -26.73
CA LEU A 773 22.29 -0.37 -27.87
C LEU A 773 20.80 -0.41 -27.54
N ILE A 774 20.00 0.28 -28.35
CA ILE A 774 18.56 0.46 -28.13
C ILE A 774 17.80 -0.23 -29.25
N ASP A 775 16.86 -1.11 -28.87
CA ASP A 775 15.86 -1.69 -29.77
C ASP A 775 14.58 -0.83 -29.73
N THR A 776 14.22 -0.21 -30.86
CA THR A 776 13.06 0.68 -30.95
C THR A 776 11.74 -0.06 -31.22
N SER A 777 11.77 -1.36 -31.53
CA SER A 777 10.57 -2.12 -31.95
C SER A 777 9.40 -2.23 -30.95
N PRO A 778 9.57 -2.08 -29.62
CA PRO A 778 8.41 -1.99 -28.74
C PRO A 778 7.63 -0.67 -28.90
N GLY A 779 8.21 0.35 -29.56
CA GLY A 779 7.61 1.68 -29.71
C GLY A 779 7.29 2.38 -28.39
N GLY A 780 7.87 1.90 -27.29
CA GLY A 780 7.56 2.33 -25.93
C GLY A 780 8.18 3.68 -25.59
N VAL A 781 7.92 4.15 -24.36
CA VAL A 781 8.43 5.45 -23.87
C VAL A 781 9.95 5.58 -24.00
N GLY A 782 10.69 4.49 -23.74
CA GLY A 782 12.14 4.46 -23.93
C GLY A 782 12.54 4.64 -25.39
N SER A 783 11.92 3.89 -26.31
CA SER A 783 12.17 4.00 -27.75
C SER A 783 11.94 5.43 -28.25
N LYS A 784 10.79 6.02 -27.91
CA LYS A 784 10.45 7.40 -28.29
C LYS A 784 11.42 8.43 -27.69
N TYR A 785 11.85 8.22 -26.46
CA TYR A 785 12.85 9.07 -25.81
C TYR A 785 14.16 9.07 -26.59
N PHE A 786 14.75 7.90 -26.85
CA PHE A 786 16.00 7.79 -27.59
C PHE A 786 15.88 8.24 -29.05
N GLU A 787 14.74 8.02 -29.71
CA GLU A 787 14.46 8.54 -31.06
C GLU A 787 14.35 10.06 -31.10
N SER A 788 14.01 10.71 -29.97
CA SER A 788 13.90 12.17 -29.89
C SER A 788 15.20 12.89 -29.55
N LEU A 789 16.26 12.16 -29.15
CA LEU A 789 17.54 12.75 -28.77
C LEU A 789 18.31 13.25 -29.99
N ASN A 790 18.88 14.45 -29.87
CA ASN A 790 19.81 15.05 -30.81
C ASN A 790 21.25 15.03 -30.27
N LEU A 791 22.23 15.14 -31.16
CA LEU A 791 23.63 15.29 -30.74
C LEU A 791 23.78 16.50 -29.81
N SER A 792 24.57 16.33 -28.74
CA SER A 792 24.75 17.27 -27.63
C SER A 792 23.61 17.34 -26.59
N ASP A 793 22.53 16.57 -26.75
CA ASP A 793 21.51 16.48 -25.71
C ASP A 793 22.05 15.80 -24.45
N LYS A 794 21.64 16.32 -23.28
CA LYS A 794 22.00 15.76 -21.98
C LYS A 794 20.93 14.77 -21.52
N VAL A 795 21.38 13.59 -21.11
CA VAL A 795 20.55 12.56 -20.48
C VAL A 795 20.89 12.44 -19.01
N SER A 796 19.88 12.16 -18.19
CA SER A 796 20.02 11.93 -16.76
C SER A 796 20.06 10.42 -16.50
N LEU A 797 21.11 9.94 -15.85
CA LEU A 797 21.30 8.51 -15.59
C LEU A 797 21.73 8.20 -14.15
N LEU A 798 21.45 6.98 -13.73
CA LEU A 798 21.92 6.37 -12.49
C LEU A 798 22.78 5.15 -12.82
N GLY A 799 23.81 4.88 -12.02
CA GLY A 799 24.66 3.70 -12.19
C GLY A 799 26.16 3.97 -12.11
N PRO A 800 26.98 2.95 -12.40
CA PRO A 800 26.59 1.66 -13.01
C PRO A 800 26.02 0.66 -11.99
N PHE A 801 25.16 -0.23 -12.46
CA PHE A 801 24.49 -1.28 -11.67
C PHE A 801 24.65 -2.65 -12.33
N GLY A 802 24.23 -3.71 -11.63
CA GLY A 802 24.19 -5.07 -12.16
C GLY A 802 25.29 -5.96 -11.62
N ILE A 803 24.91 -7.21 -11.34
CA ILE A 803 25.80 -8.28 -10.86
C ILE A 803 26.20 -9.26 -11.97
N PHE A 804 25.52 -9.22 -13.13
CA PHE A 804 25.83 -9.99 -14.34
C PHE A 804 27.11 -9.44 -14.97
N THR A 805 28.25 -9.82 -14.40
CA THR A 805 29.57 -9.28 -14.74
C THR A 805 30.53 -10.41 -15.10
N TYR A 806 31.42 -10.16 -16.04
CA TYR A 806 32.44 -11.15 -16.43
C TYR A 806 33.31 -11.56 -15.24
N LYS A 807 33.52 -12.88 -15.08
CA LYS A 807 34.31 -13.50 -14.02
C LYS A 807 35.63 -14.05 -14.59
N PRO A 808 36.70 -13.24 -14.65
CA PRO A 808 37.98 -13.67 -15.23
C PRO A 808 38.65 -14.80 -14.42
N ASN A 809 38.34 -14.92 -13.12
CA ASN A 809 38.95 -15.91 -12.23
C ASN A 809 38.38 -17.33 -12.34
N ASP A 810 37.34 -17.54 -13.16
CA ASP A 810 36.81 -18.88 -13.40
C ASP A 810 37.88 -19.72 -14.11
N LYS A 811 38.32 -20.79 -13.44
CA LYS A 811 39.28 -21.77 -13.99
C LYS A 811 38.54 -22.75 -14.91
N VAL A 812 38.23 -22.28 -16.12
CA VAL A 812 37.53 -23.03 -17.16
C VAL A 812 38.29 -22.97 -18.48
N GLU A 813 38.15 -24.00 -19.32
CA GLU A 813 38.72 -23.99 -20.67
C GLU A 813 37.85 -23.19 -21.64
N ASN A 814 36.52 -23.30 -21.51
CA ASN A 814 35.57 -22.70 -22.45
C ASN A 814 34.69 -21.64 -21.78
N VAL A 815 34.50 -20.50 -22.44
CA VAL A 815 33.50 -19.50 -22.06
C VAL A 815 32.49 -19.35 -23.19
N VAL A 816 31.23 -19.60 -22.88
CA VAL A 816 30.14 -19.59 -23.86
C VAL A 816 29.27 -18.36 -23.63
N PHE A 817 29.13 -17.53 -24.66
CA PHE A 817 28.26 -16.37 -24.68
C PHE A 817 27.05 -16.64 -25.57
N LEU A 818 25.86 -16.52 -25.00
CA LEU A 818 24.59 -16.73 -25.69
C LEU A 818 23.79 -15.43 -25.66
N ALA A 819 23.59 -14.83 -26.83
CA ALA A 819 22.92 -13.54 -26.94
C ALA A 819 21.80 -13.57 -27.99
N THR A 820 20.69 -12.87 -27.74
CA THR A 820 19.66 -12.60 -28.76
C THR A 820 19.25 -11.12 -28.76
N GLY A 821 19.01 -10.56 -29.95
CA GLY A 821 18.56 -9.16 -30.10
C GLY A 821 19.46 -8.17 -29.37
N SER A 822 18.87 -7.26 -28.59
CA SER A 822 19.60 -6.29 -27.77
C SER A 822 20.36 -6.90 -26.58
N GLY A 823 20.13 -8.19 -26.25
CA GLY A 823 20.89 -8.89 -25.20
C GLY A 823 22.40 -8.99 -25.49
N ILE A 824 22.82 -8.79 -26.74
CA ILE A 824 24.25 -8.72 -27.10
C ILE A 824 24.99 -7.55 -26.42
N SER A 825 24.26 -6.54 -25.93
CA SER A 825 24.82 -5.35 -25.28
C SER A 825 25.73 -5.71 -24.11
N ALA A 826 25.21 -6.41 -23.11
CA ALA A 826 25.98 -6.82 -21.94
C ALA A 826 27.15 -7.74 -22.31
N VAL A 827 26.92 -8.63 -23.28
CA VAL A 827 27.85 -9.66 -23.72
C VAL A 827 29.06 -9.06 -24.46
N ARG A 828 28.87 -8.04 -25.31
CA ARG A 828 29.96 -7.45 -26.10
C ARG A 828 31.11 -6.95 -25.22
N CYS A 829 30.82 -6.16 -24.18
CA CYS A 829 31.83 -5.70 -23.21
C CYS A 829 32.58 -6.88 -22.57
N MET A 830 31.87 -7.95 -22.21
CA MET A 830 32.48 -9.12 -21.59
C MET A 830 33.45 -9.80 -22.55
N ILE A 831 33.09 -9.92 -23.83
CA ILE A 831 33.95 -10.55 -24.83
C ILE A 831 35.18 -9.69 -25.10
N GLU A 832 35.04 -8.36 -25.23
CA GLU A 832 36.16 -7.42 -25.43
C GLU A 832 37.21 -7.51 -24.29
N GLU A 833 36.76 -7.81 -23.08
CA GLU A 833 37.66 -8.11 -21.95
C GLU A 833 38.21 -9.54 -22.00
N ALA A 834 37.33 -10.52 -22.25
CA ALA A 834 37.67 -11.95 -22.22
C ALA A 834 38.70 -12.34 -23.28
N VAL A 835 38.67 -11.74 -24.48
CA VAL A 835 39.61 -12.10 -25.57
C VAL A 835 41.08 -11.86 -25.22
N LYS A 836 41.34 -11.01 -24.23
CA LYS A 836 42.69 -10.73 -23.73
C LYS A 836 43.30 -11.94 -23.03
N ASP A 837 42.48 -12.84 -22.50
CA ASP A 837 42.91 -14.11 -21.89
C ASP A 837 42.98 -15.22 -22.95
N THR A 838 44.15 -15.40 -23.53
CA THR A 838 44.39 -16.42 -24.57
C THR A 838 44.38 -17.85 -24.03
N SER A 839 44.29 -18.05 -22.71
CA SER A 839 44.20 -19.39 -22.11
C SER A 839 42.80 -20.01 -22.24
N LYS A 840 41.78 -19.20 -22.53
CA LYS A 840 40.38 -19.62 -22.65
C LYS A 840 39.90 -19.57 -24.08
N LYS A 841 39.12 -20.57 -24.47
CA LYS A 841 38.38 -20.59 -25.74
C LYS A 841 37.02 -19.93 -25.55
N LEU A 842 36.73 -18.92 -26.34
CA LEU A 842 35.54 -18.09 -26.25
C LEU A 842 34.61 -18.40 -27.42
N HIS A 843 33.32 -18.55 -27.15
CA HIS A 843 32.33 -18.91 -28.17
C HIS A 843 31.11 -17.99 -28.06
N LEU A 844 30.84 -17.19 -29.08
CA LEU A 844 29.64 -16.35 -29.16
C LEU A 844 28.62 -16.95 -30.13
N TYR A 845 27.42 -17.22 -29.63
CA TYR A 845 26.24 -17.52 -30.43
C TYR A 845 25.29 -16.33 -30.37
N PHE A 846 25.14 -15.64 -31.50
CA PHE A 846 24.31 -14.44 -31.59
C PHE A 846 23.08 -14.69 -32.48
N GLY A 847 21.91 -14.69 -31.86
CA GLY A 847 20.62 -14.94 -32.51
C GLY A 847 19.86 -13.66 -32.85
N LEU A 848 19.43 -13.56 -34.11
CA LEU A 848 18.56 -12.49 -34.61
C LEU A 848 17.36 -13.10 -35.36
N ARG A 849 16.32 -12.31 -35.65
CA ARG A 849 15.12 -12.83 -36.32
C ARG A 849 15.28 -12.82 -37.84
N HIS A 850 15.53 -11.66 -38.42
CA HIS A 850 15.55 -11.46 -39.87
C HIS A 850 16.89 -10.92 -40.37
N GLU A 851 17.11 -10.96 -41.68
CA GLU A 851 18.32 -10.41 -42.33
C GLU A 851 18.49 -8.91 -42.09
N ASN A 852 17.39 -8.17 -42.01
CA ASN A 852 17.41 -6.72 -41.76
C ASN A 852 17.77 -6.37 -40.31
N ASP A 853 17.80 -7.37 -39.41
CA ASP A 853 18.22 -7.20 -38.02
C ASP A 853 19.73 -7.41 -37.85
N ILE A 854 20.49 -7.77 -38.91
CA ILE A 854 21.92 -8.06 -38.81
C ILE A 854 22.72 -6.79 -38.54
N PHE A 855 23.44 -6.77 -37.43
CA PHE A 855 24.45 -5.75 -37.09
C PHE A 855 25.67 -6.38 -36.42
N TRP A 856 26.81 -5.68 -36.47
CA TRP A 856 28.11 -6.12 -35.90
C TRP A 856 28.63 -7.48 -36.38
N LYS A 857 28.09 -8.02 -37.47
CA LYS A 857 28.61 -9.26 -38.08
C LYS A 857 30.10 -9.12 -38.44
N ASP A 858 30.42 -8.12 -39.25
CA ASP A 858 31.79 -7.84 -39.69
C ASP A 858 32.72 -7.52 -38.50
N TYR A 859 32.18 -6.92 -37.44
CA TYR A 859 32.93 -6.63 -36.21
C TYR A 859 33.38 -7.92 -35.53
N PHE A 860 32.46 -8.85 -35.28
CA PHE A 860 32.80 -10.11 -34.63
C PHE A 860 33.60 -11.05 -35.56
N GLU A 861 33.37 -11.04 -36.87
CA GLU A 861 34.18 -11.80 -37.84
C GLU A 861 35.62 -11.29 -37.91
N LYS A 862 35.81 -9.96 -37.89
CA LYS A 862 37.14 -9.36 -37.78
C LYS A 862 37.81 -9.73 -36.46
N MET A 863 37.06 -9.73 -35.37
CA MET A 863 37.58 -10.11 -34.06
C MET A 863 37.99 -11.59 -34.00
N GLN A 864 37.20 -12.48 -34.60
CA GLN A 864 37.56 -13.90 -34.76
C GLN A 864 38.83 -14.07 -35.61
N SER A 865 39.01 -13.25 -36.64
CA SER A 865 40.24 -13.26 -37.45
C SER A 865 41.47 -12.77 -36.68
N GLN A 866 41.27 -11.85 -35.72
CA GLN A 866 42.33 -11.27 -34.90
C GLN A 866 42.69 -12.14 -33.68
N TYR A 867 41.71 -12.82 -33.09
CA TYR A 867 41.87 -13.60 -31.86
C TYR A 867 41.55 -15.08 -32.14
N PRO A 868 42.57 -15.93 -32.33
CA PRO A 868 42.37 -17.35 -32.66
C PRO A 868 41.60 -18.16 -31.61
N ASN A 869 41.50 -17.64 -30.38
CA ASN A 869 40.74 -18.23 -29.28
C ASN A 869 39.26 -17.80 -29.24
N PHE A 870 38.78 -16.96 -30.16
CA PHE A 870 37.39 -16.50 -30.23
C PHE A 870 36.67 -17.06 -31.46
N ASN A 871 35.53 -17.70 -31.24
CA ASN A 871 34.66 -18.23 -32.29
C ASN A 871 33.30 -17.53 -32.25
N PHE A 872 32.81 -17.11 -33.41
CA PHE A 872 31.55 -16.41 -33.57
C PHE A 872 30.63 -17.14 -34.55
N LYS A 873 29.36 -17.28 -34.15
CA LYS A 873 28.28 -17.80 -35.00
C LYS A 873 27.06 -16.89 -34.91
N GLN A 874 26.69 -16.30 -36.05
CA GLN A 874 25.44 -15.58 -36.20
C GLN A 874 24.36 -16.47 -36.79
N ILE A 875 23.21 -16.54 -36.11
CA ILE A 875 22.09 -17.44 -36.47
C ILE A 875 20.81 -16.62 -36.62
N LEU A 876 20.05 -16.88 -37.69
CA LEU A 876 18.74 -16.28 -37.89
C LEU A 876 17.64 -17.31 -37.63
N SER A 877 16.66 -16.94 -36.81
CA SER A 877 15.50 -17.82 -36.51
C SER A 877 14.41 -17.74 -37.57
N GLN A 878 14.30 -16.62 -38.30
CA GLN A 878 13.30 -16.39 -39.35
C GLN A 878 13.90 -15.68 -40.59
N PRO A 879 14.96 -16.23 -41.21
CA PRO A 879 15.54 -15.65 -42.42
C PRO A 879 14.64 -15.87 -43.63
N THR A 880 14.88 -15.13 -44.72
CA THR A 880 14.27 -15.46 -46.01
C THR A 880 14.84 -16.77 -46.56
N GLU A 881 14.14 -17.41 -47.50
CA GLU A 881 14.62 -18.64 -48.13
C GLU A 881 16.00 -18.46 -48.79
N LYS A 882 16.29 -17.25 -49.29
CA LYS A 882 17.53 -16.89 -49.99
C LYS A 882 18.73 -16.67 -49.06
N TYR A 883 18.54 -16.61 -47.74
CA TYR A 883 19.65 -16.43 -46.81
C TYR A 883 20.61 -17.63 -46.85
N ALA A 884 21.89 -17.37 -47.05
CA ALA A 884 22.94 -18.40 -47.13
C ALA A 884 23.61 -18.72 -45.77
N GLY A 885 23.27 -18.01 -44.70
CA GLY A 885 23.86 -18.22 -43.36
C GLY A 885 23.13 -19.27 -42.52
N LEU A 886 23.54 -19.40 -41.25
CA LEU A 886 22.97 -20.36 -40.29
C LEU A 886 21.50 -20.03 -39.98
N LYS A 887 20.63 -21.06 -40.07
CA LYS A 887 19.18 -20.97 -39.84
C LYS A 887 18.77 -21.85 -38.66
N GLY A 888 17.98 -21.35 -37.73
CA GLY A 888 17.47 -22.11 -36.57
C GLY A 888 17.53 -21.34 -35.26
N HIS A 889 17.40 -22.04 -34.13
CA HIS A 889 17.59 -21.44 -32.80
C HIS A 889 19.03 -21.59 -32.34
N ILE A 890 19.55 -20.63 -31.57
CA ILE A 890 20.94 -20.70 -31.10
C ILE A 890 21.22 -21.94 -30.25
N THR A 891 20.18 -22.46 -29.57
CA THR A 891 20.20 -23.67 -28.73
C THR A 891 20.55 -24.92 -29.53
N ASP A 892 20.09 -25.02 -30.78
CA ASP A 892 20.39 -26.14 -31.68
C ASP A 892 21.89 -26.20 -32.04
N PHE A 893 22.52 -25.03 -32.20
CA PHE A 893 23.91 -24.93 -32.61
C PHE A 893 24.85 -25.16 -31.42
N PHE A 894 24.66 -24.44 -30.32
CA PHE A 894 25.59 -24.56 -29.20
C PHE A 894 25.53 -25.95 -28.55
N SER A 895 24.35 -26.58 -28.49
CA SER A 895 24.23 -27.94 -27.92
C SER A 895 24.96 -28.99 -28.76
N ARG A 896 24.98 -28.82 -30.09
CA ARG A 896 25.73 -29.67 -31.01
C ARG A 896 27.24 -29.44 -30.93
N ASP A 897 27.64 -28.17 -30.84
CA ASP A 897 29.05 -27.78 -30.81
C ASP A 897 29.72 -28.07 -29.45
N PHE A 898 28.93 -28.20 -28.37
CA PHE A 898 29.39 -28.44 -27.00
C PHE A 898 28.57 -29.55 -26.29
N PRO A 899 28.79 -30.82 -26.61
CA PRO A 899 28.06 -31.93 -25.98
C PRO A 899 28.49 -32.19 -24.52
N GLU A 900 29.71 -31.83 -24.13
CA GLU A 900 30.23 -31.93 -22.76
C GLU A 900 30.62 -30.55 -22.21
N MET A 901 29.98 -30.12 -21.13
CA MET A 901 30.05 -28.74 -20.63
C MET A 901 30.57 -28.62 -19.19
N ALA A 902 31.15 -29.68 -18.63
CA ALA A 902 31.65 -29.71 -17.25
C ALA A 902 32.74 -28.66 -16.96
N ASN A 903 33.51 -28.25 -17.98
CA ASN A 903 34.61 -27.28 -17.85
C ASN A 903 34.33 -25.96 -18.60
N CYS A 904 33.13 -25.40 -18.44
CA CYS A 904 32.77 -24.11 -19.02
C CYS A 904 32.10 -23.13 -18.03
N SER A 905 32.11 -21.85 -18.41
CA SER A 905 31.24 -20.82 -17.84
C SER A 905 30.35 -20.26 -18.95
N ALA A 906 29.07 -20.06 -18.67
CA ALA A 906 28.09 -19.60 -19.65
C ALA A 906 27.49 -18.25 -19.25
N TYR A 907 27.43 -17.30 -20.18
CA TYR A 907 26.86 -15.97 -20.01
C TYR A 907 25.71 -15.80 -21.01
N ILE A 908 24.49 -15.64 -20.50
CA ILE A 908 23.27 -15.76 -21.31
C ILE A 908 22.43 -14.48 -21.15
N CYS A 909 22.07 -13.85 -22.27
CA CYS A 909 21.39 -12.56 -22.28
C CYS A 909 20.44 -12.42 -23.48
N GLY A 910 19.19 -11.99 -23.26
CA GLY A 910 18.22 -11.76 -24.34
C GLY A 910 16.83 -12.32 -24.03
N ASN A 911 16.18 -12.95 -25.02
CA ASN A 911 14.81 -13.44 -24.87
C ASN A 911 14.67 -14.50 -23.76
N ASN A 912 13.66 -14.36 -22.88
CA ASN A 912 13.43 -15.27 -21.75
C ASN A 912 13.30 -16.75 -22.17
N GLY A 913 12.62 -17.05 -23.28
CA GLY A 913 12.49 -18.41 -23.78
C GLY A 913 13.86 -19.02 -24.13
N MET A 914 14.71 -18.25 -24.81
CA MET A 914 16.09 -18.66 -25.10
C MET A 914 16.90 -18.88 -23.81
N ILE A 915 16.77 -17.97 -22.83
CA ILE A 915 17.50 -18.07 -21.56
C ILE A 915 17.13 -19.37 -20.82
N GLU A 916 15.84 -19.64 -20.65
CA GLU A 916 15.36 -20.82 -19.93
C GLU A 916 15.77 -22.12 -20.62
N GLU A 917 15.65 -22.19 -21.94
CA GLU A 917 16.05 -23.35 -22.73
C GLU A 917 17.57 -23.58 -22.65
N SER A 918 18.35 -22.49 -22.74
CA SER A 918 19.81 -22.57 -22.67
C SER A 918 20.29 -23.06 -21.31
N ILE A 919 19.72 -22.57 -20.20
CA ILE A 919 20.06 -23.05 -18.85
C ILE A 919 19.80 -24.55 -18.73
N LYS A 920 18.64 -25.03 -19.19
CA LYS A 920 18.29 -26.46 -19.14
C LYS A 920 19.30 -27.31 -19.91
N LEU A 921 19.64 -26.90 -21.13
CA LEU A 921 20.61 -27.62 -21.97
C LEU A 921 22.02 -27.62 -21.36
N LEU A 922 22.48 -26.47 -20.85
CA LEU A 922 23.79 -26.35 -20.19
C LEU A 922 23.90 -27.26 -18.97
N MET A 923 22.88 -27.29 -18.12
CA MET A 923 22.84 -28.17 -16.95
C MET A 923 22.79 -29.65 -17.34
N ASN A 924 21.99 -30.00 -18.35
CA ASN A 924 21.88 -31.38 -18.85
C ASN A 924 23.21 -31.88 -19.44
N ASN A 925 24.00 -30.99 -20.04
CA ASN A 925 25.32 -31.31 -20.61
C ASN A 925 26.46 -31.17 -19.57
N GLY A 926 26.13 -31.00 -18.28
CA GLY A 926 27.08 -31.08 -17.17
C GLY A 926 27.70 -29.75 -16.72
N CYS A 927 27.24 -28.59 -17.21
CA CYS A 927 27.71 -27.29 -16.73
C CYS A 927 27.28 -27.04 -15.26
N PRO A 928 28.20 -26.69 -14.34
CA PRO A 928 27.85 -26.36 -12.96
C PRO A 928 26.93 -25.14 -12.89
N LYS A 929 25.87 -25.22 -12.09
CA LYS A 929 24.84 -24.18 -11.99
C LYS A 929 25.43 -22.82 -11.56
N GLU A 930 26.44 -22.83 -10.71
CA GLU A 930 27.17 -21.66 -10.23
C GLU A 930 28.02 -20.94 -11.29
N ARG A 931 28.22 -21.57 -12.46
CA ARG A 931 28.94 -21.02 -13.62
C ARG A 931 28.01 -20.64 -14.78
N ILE A 932 26.70 -20.69 -14.56
CA ILE A 932 25.69 -20.22 -15.50
C ILE A 932 25.20 -18.85 -15.03
N TYR A 933 25.61 -17.81 -15.74
CA TYR A 933 25.30 -16.43 -15.45
C TYR A 933 24.23 -15.93 -16.41
N THR A 934 23.18 -15.32 -15.87
CA THR A 934 22.10 -14.72 -16.63
C THR A 934 21.86 -13.28 -16.17
N GLU A 935 21.43 -12.43 -17.09
CA GLU A 935 21.00 -11.08 -16.73
C GLU A 935 19.65 -11.14 -16.00
N LYS A 936 19.57 -10.54 -14.81
CA LYS A 936 18.34 -10.35 -14.04
C LYS A 936 18.09 -8.86 -13.89
N PHE A 937 17.05 -8.34 -14.54
CA PHE A 937 16.58 -6.99 -14.28
C PHE A 937 15.78 -7.00 -12.97
N TYR A 938 16.27 -6.27 -11.96
CA TYR A 938 15.57 -6.05 -10.69
C TYR A 938 14.83 -4.72 -10.72
#